data_AF-A0A922M2K7-F1
#
_entry.id   AF-A0A922M2K7-F1
#
_cell.length_a   1.000
_cell.length_b   1.000
_cell.length_c   1.000
_cell.angle_alpha   90.00
_cell.angle_beta   90.00
_cell.angle_gamma   90.00
#
_symmetry.space_group_name_H-M   'P 1'
#
loop_
_entity.id
_entity.type
_entity.pdbx_description
1 polymer ?
#
loop_
_entity_poly.entity_id
_entity_poly.type
_entity_poly.pdbx_seq_one_letter_code
_entity_poly.pdbx_strand_id
1 'polypeptide(L)'
;MSERDYAPLSIACVRGLCDKIYDKRKFAGVEIEKMVKDFSDAKNTSQIKRLIRVLGQDLMSSTNPNVKNGALMGLSSVAVGLGKNASIQGCIDYLPELVHPIVACFSESESRVRYQAAEALFNVLKIARGEALAHFPLVFDALARLAADPEPQVKQGAELLDRLVKDIVTESQTFELAAFIPMLRERIYTRNAFGRQFIVSWVSVLDAVPDIDLIVHLPELLDGLFKMLDDANAEIRRMCDVQLNEFLRSIKKDPSRVDFQAMINILITHAQSPEEMLQLTAITWIKEFVELAGATMLPYASGILCAVLPCLAYSDEPRKSIRETAVIVNFQLTKLVVSGEAGEVGEAGEAGQAGEARQAGEAGQAVQLELDGVVAVLTQMLHHSSVSTKVAALDWILHLYNKLPAQVLGLRIYRYFRGVKYFVICEEPRPPNAILIARWDEPLLHSYALPYNIKLKTSGNLLVVCLKLSAKLIGRTSIHSCACGVYVVWCGVTDGDPDRQAVRGRGVYVVWCGVTDGDPDRQAVRERGVYVVWCGVTDGDPDRQAVRERGVYVVWCGVTDGDPDRQAVRGRVVYVVWCGVADGDPDRQAVRGRGVYVVWCGVTDGDPDRQAVRERVVYVVWCGVADGEPDRQAVRERVGQPDGRGGRGGAARPGGAGRALLLRRDADARYSRPPLL
;
A
#
# COMPACT_ATOMS: atom_id res chain seq x y z
N MET A 1 -25.30 -60.81 41.41
CA MET A 1 -25.32 -59.47 42.03
C MET A 1 -25.69 -59.65 43.49
N SER A 2 -24.70 -59.70 44.38
CA SER A 2 -24.96 -59.70 45.82
C SER A 2 -25.08 -58.25 46.30
N GLU A 3 -25.86 -57.97 47.36
CA GLU A 3 -25.98 -56.60 47.92
C GLU A 3 -24.64 -56.01 48.37
N ARG A 4 -23.65 -56.87 48.66
CA ARG A 4 -22.32 -56.44 49.10
C ARG A 4 -21.48 -55.81 47.99
N ASP A 5 -21.77 -56.13 46.73
CA ASP A 5 -20.97 -55.71 45.57
C ASP A 5 -21.19 -54.23 45.22
N TYR A 6 -22.39 -53.69 45.49
CA TYR A 6 -22.77 -52.32 45.11
C TYR A 6 -23.09 -51.40 46.30
N ALA A 7 -22.91 -51.88 47.53
CA ALA A 7 -23.12 -51.06 48.73
C ALA A 7 -22.29 -49.76 48.64
N PRO A 8 -22.87 -48.59 48.99
CA PRO A 8 -24.12 -48.41 49.75
C PRO A 8 -25.43 -48.43 48.92
N LEU A 9 -25.38 -48.66 47.61
CA LEU A 9 -26.58 -48.73 46.78
C LEU A 9 -27.35 -50.04 47.02
N SER A 10 -28.68 -49.92 47.13
CA SER A 10 -29.56 -51.09 47.13
C SER A 10 -29.64 -51.70 45.72
N ILE A 11 -29.93 -53.00 45.62
CA ILE A 11 -30.11 -53.67 44.32
C ILE A 11 -31.26 -53.02 43.52
N ALA A 12 -32.31 -52.56 44.20
CA ALA A 12 -33.42 -51.85 43.57
C ALA A 12 -32.97 -50.52 42.95
N CYS A 13 -32.16 -49.75 43.68
CA CYS A 13 -31.58 -48.50 43.19
C CYS A 13 -30.68 -48.74 41.97
N VAL A 14 -29.78 -49.73 42.02
CA VAL A 14 -28.90 -50.08 40.88
C VAL A 14 -29.71 -50.50 39.65
N ARG A 15 -30.77 -51.31 39.84
CA ARG A 15 -31.68 -51.71 38.75
C ARG A 15 -32.43 -50.52 38.16
N GLY A 16 -32.93 -49.61 39.00
CA GLY A 16 -33.60 -48.39 38.56
C GLY A 16 -32.66 -47.46 37.79
N LEU A 17 -31.42 -47.33 38.27
CA LEU A 17 -30.38 -46.51 37.66
C LEU A 17 -29.94 -47.04 36.29
N CYS A 18 -29.88 -48.36 36.12
CA CYS A 18 -29.49 -49.01 34.86
C CYS A 18 -30.69 -49.27 33.90
N ASP A 19 -31.90 -48.79 34.23
CA ASP A 19 -33.08 -49.00 33.42
C ASP A 19 -33.00 -48.21 32.10
N LYS A 20 -33.72 -48.69 31.09
CA LYS A 20 -33.84 -48.02 29.78
C LYS A 20 -34.72 -46.77 29.86
N ILE A 21 -35.68 -46.75 30.80
CA ILE A 21 -36.62 -45.65 30.99
C ILE A 21 -35.96 -44.54 31.80
N TYR A 22 -35.92 -43.33 31.24
CA TYR A 22 -35.29 -42.16 31.87
C TYR A 22 -35.89 -41.84 33.25
N ASP A 23 -37.22 -41.85 33.39
CA ASP A 23 -37.88 -41.50 34.66
C ASP A 23 -37.50 -42.43 35.82
N LYS A 24 -37.27 -43.73 35.54
CA LYS A 24 -36.79 -44.67 36.55
C LYS A 24 -35.35 -44.36 36.98
N ARG A 25 -34.49 -43.99 36.03
CA ARG A 25 -33.12 -43.54 36.34
C ARG A 25 -33.14 -42.27 37.18
N LYS A 26 -33.99 -41.31 36.83
CA LYS A 26 -34.18 -40.06 37.56
C LYS A 26 -34.66 -40.31 38.99
N PHE A 27 -35.62 -41.22 39.19
CA PHE A 27 -36.08 -41.61 40.52
C PHE A 27 -34.95 -42.20 41.37
N ALA A 28 -34.17 -43.14 40.82
CA ALA A 28 -33.00 -43.69 41.50
C ALA A 28 -31.93 -42.62 41.79
N GLY A 29 -31.73 -41.66 40.89
CA GLY A 29 -30.86 -40.50 41.12
C GLY A 29 -31.30 -39.63 42.31
N VAL A 30 -32.60 -39.39 42.47
CA VAL A 30 -33.14 -38.66 43.64
C VAL A 30 -32.90 -39.42 44.95
N GLU A 31 -32.99 -40.76 44.93
CA GLU A 31 -32.63 -41.57 46.09
C GLU A 31 -31.14 -41.44 46.45
N ILE A 32 -30.26 -41.44 45.45
CA ILE A 32 -28.81 -41.22 45.62
C ILE A 32 -28.54 -39.84 46.20
N GLU A 33 -29.20 -38.80 45.68
CA GLU A 33 -29.06 -37.43 46.16
C GLU A 33 -29.40 -37.33 47.66
N LYS A 34 -30.53 -37.91 48.08
CA LYS A 34 -30.94 -37.96 49.49
C LYS A 34 -29.94 -38.72 50.35
N MET A 35 -29.49 -39.89 49.88
CA MET A 35 -28.51 -40.72 50.58
C MET A 35 -27.20 -39.98 50.81
N VAL A 36 -26.70 -39.26 49.80
CA VAL A 36 -25.46 -38.49 49.89
C VAL A 36 -25.61 -37.32 50.86
N LYS A 37 -26.75 -36.65 50.85
CA LYS A 37 -27.07 -35.62 51.83
C LYS A 37 -27.02 -36.18 53.25
N ASP A 38 -27.72 -37.29 53.52
CA ASP A 38 -27.75 -37.93 54.84
C ASP A 38 -26.34 -38.37 55.30
N PHE A 39 -25.51 -38.90 54.38
CA PHE A 39 -24.12 -39.24 54.69
C PHE A 39 -23.25 -38.02 54.95
N SER A 40 -23.47 -36.91 54.23
CA SER A 40 -22.74 -35.66 54.41
C SER A 40 -23.08 -35.01 55.76
N ASP A 41 -24.37 -34.98 56.12
CA ASP A 41 -24.86 -34.48 57.42
C ASP A 41 -24.32 -35.32 58.58
N ALA A 42 -24.19 -36.64 58.38
CA ALA A 42 -23.55 -37.56 59.33
C ALA A 42 -22.01 -37.56 59.29
N LYS A 43 -21.38 -36.72 58.45
CA LYS A 43 -19.93 -36.68 58.20
C LYS A 43 -19.31 -38.04 57.82
N ASN A 44 -20.10 -38.91 57.18
CA ASN A 44 -19.68 -40.25 56.78
C ASN A 44 -19.01 -40.25 55.40
N THR A 45 -17.82 -39.66 55.33
CA THR A 45 -17.02 -39.54 54.10
C THR A 45 -16.65 -40.89 53.48
N SER A 46 -16.56 -41.95 54.29
CA SER A 46 -16.22 -43.30 53.81
C SER A 46 -17.29 -43.88 52.87
N GLN A 47 -18.57 -43.67 53.19
CA GLN A 47 -19.69 -44.15 52.37
C GLN A 47 -19.83 -43.34 51.08
N ILE A 48 -19.58 -42.03 51.14
CA ILE A 48 -19.57 -41.16 49.95
C ILE A 48 -18.46 -41.60 48.99
N LYS A 49 -17.23 -41.80 49.47
CA LYS A 49 -16.12 -42.33 48.64
C LYS A 49 -16.44 -43.68 48.02
N ARG A 50 -17.02 -44.59 48.81
CA ARG A 50 -17.42 -45.91 48.31
C ARG A 50 -18.49 -45.81 47.23
N LEU A 51 -19.49 -44.96 47.42
CA LEU A 51 -20.56 -44.70 46.45
C LEU A 51 -20.00 -44.13 45.14
N ILE A 52 -19.14 -43.10 45.21
CA ILE A 52 -18.48 -42.52 44.04
C ILE A 52 -17.65 -43.57 43.33
N ARG A 53 -16.94 -44.44 44.05
CA ARG A 53 -16.17 -45.54 43.45
C ARG A 53 -17.05 -46.52 42.69
N VAL A 54 -18.16 -46.97 43.28
CA VAL A 54 -19.10 -47.89 42.62
C VAL A 54 -19.67 -47.27 41.34
N LEU A 55 -20.06 -46.00 41.40
CA LEU A 55 -20.62 -45.29 40.25
C LEU A 55 -19.54 -45.00 39.19
N GLY A 56 -18.43 -44.38 39.57
CA GLY A 56 -17.38 -43.87 38.69
C GLY A 56 -16.35 -44.88 38.21
N GLN A 57 -16.29 -46.08 38.80
CA GLN A 57 -15.39 -47.17 38.37
C GLN A 57 -16.19 -48.42 38.00
N ASP A 58 -16.93 -49.00 38.95
CA ASP A 58 -17.51 -50.33 38.76
C ASP A 58 -18.60 -50.31 37.67
N LEU A 59 -19.55 -49.39 37.74
CA LEU A 59 -20.60 -49.26 36.72
C LEU A 59 -20.08 -48.68 35.40
N MET A 60 -19.15 -47.71 35.44
CA MET A 60 -18.57 -47.10 34.23
C MET A 60 -17.74 -48.07 33.39
N SER A 61 -17.19 -49.12 34.00
CA SER A 61 -16.45 -50.18 33.29
C SER A 61 -17.33 -51.06 32.39
N SER A 62 -18.66 -51.02 32.57
CA SER A 62 -19.61 -51.81 31.79
C SER A 62 -19.61 -51.40 30.33
N THR A 63 -19.71 -52.34 29.40
CA THR A 63 -19.89 -52.03 27.96
C THR A 63 -21.31 -51.60 27.61
N ASN A 64 -22.26 -51.73 28.53
CA ASN A 64 -23.67 -51.41 28.28
C ASN A 64 -23.94 -49.90 28.43
N PRO A 65 -24.42 -49.21 27.38
CA PRO A 65 -24.69 -47.77 27.41
C PRO A 65 -25.70 -47.35 28.49
N ASN A 66 -26.69 -48.20 28.81
CA ASN A 66 -27.68 -47.86 29.85
C ASN A 66 -27.07 -47.88 31.26
N VAL A 67 -26.08 -48.75 31.49
CA VAL A 67 -25.36 -48.80 32.76
C VAL A 67 -24.48 -47.56 32.90
N LYS A 68 -23.76 -47.16 31.84
CA LYS A 68 -22.99 -45.90 31.83
C LYS A 68 -23.88 -44.67 32.02
N ASN A 69 -25.01 -44.59 31.32
CA ASN A 69 -25.98 -43.50 31.50
C ASN A 69 -26.52 -43.44 32.94
N GLY A 70 -26.76 -44.60 33.54
CA GLY A 70 -27.11 -44.72 34.94
C GLY A 70 -25.99 -44.20 35.87
N ALA A 71 -24.76 -44.65 35.65
CA ALA A 71 -23.60 -44.21 36.41
C ALA A 71 -23.40 -42.68 36.34
N LEU A 72 -23.51 -42.10 35.14
CA LEU A 72 -23.44 -40.66 34.90
C LEU A 72 -24.53 -39.88 35.67
N MET A 73 -25.79 -40.36 35.62
CA MET A 73 -26.88 -39.82 36.43
C MET A 73 -26.54 -39.88 37.92
N GLY A 74 -26.08 -41.03 38.40
CA GLY A 74 -25.69 -41.22 39.80
C GLY A 74 -24.59 -40.26 40.24
N LEU A 75 -23.51 -40.10 39.46
CA LEU A 75 -22.42 -39.17 39.77
C LEU A 75 -22.92 -37.71 39.83
N SER A 76 -23.79 -37.32 38.90
CA SER A 76 -24.41 -35.98 38.97
C SER A 76 -25.29 -35.80 40.21
N SER A 77 -26.05 -36.82 40.61
CA SER A 77 -26.89 -36.80 41.81
C SER A 77 -26.05 -36.74 43.10
N VAL A 78 -24.87 -37.36 43.11
CA VAL A 78 -23.90 -37.22 44.21
C VAL A 78 -23.48 -35.75 44.34
N ALA A 79 -23.08 -35.09 43.24
CA ALA A 79 -22.69 -33.68 43.29
C ALA A 79 -23.82 -32.77 43.77
N VAL A 80 -25.05 -32.99 43.31
CA VAL A 80 -26.23 -32.22 43.76
C VAL A 80 -26.52 -32.45 45.25
N GLY A 81 -26.39 -33.69 45.73
CA GLY A 81 -26.55 -34.02 47.15
C GLY A 81 -25.52 -33.31 48.03
N LEU A 82 -24.25 -33.26 47.60
CA LEU A 82 -23.17 -32.56 48.30
C LEU A 82 -23.35 -31.04 48.29
N GLY A 83 -23.87 -30.48 47.19
CA GLY A 83 -24.07 -29.04 47.01
C GLY A 83 -25.19 -28.41 47.84
N LYS A 84 -26.11 -29.20 48.41
CA LYS A 84 -27.23 -28.71 49.22
C LYS A 84 -26.86 -28.42 50.68
N ASN A 85 -25.62 -28.71 51.09
CA ASN A 85 -25.16 -28.50 52.45
C ASN A 85 -24.51 -27.12 52.63
N ALA A 86 -24.61 -26.55 53.84
CA ALA A 86 -24.12 -25.20 54.15
C ALA A 86 -22.60 -25.03 54.01
N SER A 87 -21.84 -26.13 53.88
CA SER A 87 -20.42 -26.10 53.52
C SER A 87 -20.22 -26.67 52.10
N ILE A 88 -20.11 -25.78 51.12
CA ILE A 88 -19.76 -26.09 49.71
C ILE A 88 -18.49 -26.96 49.59
N GLN A 89 -17.63 -26.95 50.63
CA GLN A 89 -16.43 -27.77 50.76
C GLN A 89 -16.64 -29.27 50.47
N GLY A 90 -17.82 -29.81 50.78
CA GLY A 90 -18.09 -31.23 50.61
C GLY A 90 -18.06 -31.72 49.15
N CYS A 91 -18.37 -30.87 48.16
CA CYS A 91 -18.29 -31.25 46.74
C CYS A 91 -16.85 -31.16 46.20
N ILE A 92 -16.10 -30.15 46.66
CA ILE A 92 -14.74 -29.84 46.22
C ILE A 92 -13.80 -31.02 46.48
N ASP A 93 -13.92 -31.64 47.67
CA ASP A 93 -13.05 -32.74 48.10
C ASP A 93 -13.17 -34.01 47.23
N TYR A 94 -14.24 -34.14 46.43
CA TYR A 94 -14.48 -35.28 45.54
C TYR A 94 -14.51 -34.90 44.06
N LEU A 95 -14.20 -33.64 43.73
CA LEU A 95 -14.32 -33.11 42.38
C LEU A 95 -13.49 -33.90 41.35
N PRO A 96 -12.24 -34.32 41.63
CA PRO A 96 -11.48 -35.15 40.69
C PRO A 96 -12.16 -36.50 40.40
N GLU A 97 -12.68 -37.17 41.43
CA GLU A 97 -13.34 -38.46 41.31
C GLU A 97 -14.71 -38.39 40.63
N LEU A 98 -15.35 -37.21 40.62
CA LEU A 98 -16.57 -36.95 39.88
C LEU A 98 -16.28 -36.56 38.43
N VAL A 99 -15.34 -35.63 38.19
CA VAL A 99 -15.08 -35.06 36.87
C VAL A 99 -14.39 -36.05 35.93
N HIS A 100 -13.35 -36.74 36.38
CA HIS A 100 -12.56 -37.64 35.52
C HIS A 100 -13.37 -38.75 34.85
N PRO A 101 -14.20 -39.55 35.55
CA PRO A 101 -14.99 -40.59 34.90
C PRO A 101 -16.05 -40.02 33.95
N ILE A 102 -16.63 -38.86 34.26
CA ILE A 102 -17.60 -38.21 33.37
C ILE A 102 -16.92 -37.76 32.07
N VAL A 103 -15.77 -37.09 32.18
CA VAL A 103 -15.01 -36.62 31.00
C VAL A 103 -14.55 -37.79 30.12
N ALA A 104 -14.15 -38.91 30.71
CA ALA A 104 -13.78 -40.10 29.96
C ALA A 104 -14.90 -40.59 29.03
N CYS A 105 -16.17 -40.40 29.41
CA CYS A 105 -17.32 -40.77 28.60
C CYS A 105 -17.53 -39.91 27.34
N PHE A 106 -16.81 -38.79 27.17
CA PHE A 106 -16.90 -38.00 25.95
C PHE A 106 -16.27 -38.65 24.72
N SER A 107 -15.49 -39.72 24.91
CA SER A 107 -14.91 -40.50 23.81
C SER A 107 -15.68 -41.79 23.50
N GLU A 108 -16.86 -41.97 24.11
CA GLU A 108 -17.72 -43.14 23.87
C GLU A 108 -18.29 -43.14 22.46
N SER A 109 -18.45 -44.33 21.86
CA SER A 109 -19.05 -44.47 20.53
C SER A 109 -20.53 -44.05 20.48
N GLU A 110 -21.27 -44.35 21.55
CA GLU A 110 -22.69 -44.07 21.66
C GLU A 110 -22.98 -42.59 21.99
N SER A 111 -23.65 -41.89 21.08
CA SER A 111 -23.94 -40.46 21.23
C SER A 111 -24.78 -40.13 22.46
N ARG A 112 -25.71 -41.02 22.84
CA ARG A 112 -26.52 -40.88 24.06
C ARG A 112 -25.67 -40.84 25.33
N VAL A 113 -24.57 -41.59 25.38
CA VAL A 113 -23.66 -41.59 26.53
C VAL A 113 -22.86 -40.29 26.58
N ARG A 114 -22.36 -39.82 25.44
CA ARG A 114 -21.67 -38.52 25.35
C ARG A 114 -22.57 -37.35 25.75
N TYR A 115 -23.84 -37.35 25.30
CA TYR A 115 -24.84 -36.36 25.70
C TYR A 115 -25.11 -36.40 27.21
N GLN A 116 -25.35 -37.59 27.77
CA GLN A 116 -25.61 -37.75 29.20
C GLN A 116 -24.39 -37.34 30.05
N ALA A 117 -23.18 -37.55 29.55
CA ALA A 117 -21.96 -37.10 30.20
C ALA A 117 -21.87 -35.57 30.21
N ALA A 118 -22.32 -34.89 29.16
CA ALA A 118 -22.28 -33.43 29.10
C ALA A 118 -23.27 -32.82 30.10
N GLU A 119 -24.47 -33.41 30.22
CA GLU A 119 -25.47 -33.05 31.22
C GLU A 119 -24.97 -33.34 32.65
N ALA A 120 -24.34 -34.50 32.87
CA ALA A 120 -23.79 -34.86 34.16
C ALA A 120 -22.68 -33.88 34.59
N LEU A 121 -21.74 -33.57 33.68
CA LEU A 121 -20.67 -32.61 33.95
C LEU A 121 -21.24 -31.22 34.21
N PHE A 122 -22.22 -30.76 33.43
CA PHE A 122 -22.91 -29.48 33.65
C PHE A 122 -23.43 -29.39 35.09
N ASN A 123 -24.10 -30.43 35.58
CA ASN A 123 -24.63 -30.46 36.95
C ASN A 123 -23.51 -30.43 38.00
N VAL A 124 -22.40 -31.14 37.79
CA VAL A 124 -21.25 -31.11 38.70
C VAL A 124 -20.63 -29.70 38.74
N LEU A 125 -20.32 -29.11 37.59
CA LEU A 125 -19.67 -27.80 37.51
C LEU A 125 -20.58 -26.67 37.99
N LYS A 126 -21.89 -26.81 37.81
CA LYS A 126 -22.89 -25.85 38.31
C LYS A 126 -22.84 -25.74 39.83
N ILE A 127 -22.56 -26.85 40.52
CA ILE A 127 -22.40 -26.87 41.98
C ILE A 127 -21.01 -26.38 42.39
N ALA A 128 -19.95 -26.81 41.69
CA ALA A 128 -18.57 -26.49 42.06
C ALA A 128 -18.17 -25.02 41.78
N ARG A 129 -18.76 -24.37 40.77
CA ARG A 129 -18.47 -22.99 40.36
C ARG A 129 -16.97 -22.72 40.24
N GLY A 130 -16.41 -21.69 40.88
CA GLY A 130 -15.00 -21.30 40.75
C GLY A 130 -13.99 -22.41 41.08
N GLU A 131 -14.37 -23.35 41.96
CA GLU A 131 -13.52 -24.49 42.35
C GLU A 131 -13.32 -25.48 41.19
N ALA A 132 -14.24 -25.48 40.20
CA ALA A 132 -14.09 -26.25 38.97
C ALA A 132 -12.88 -25.83 38.14
N LEU A 133 -12.35 -24.62 38.34
CA LEU A 133 -11.26 -24.10 37.53
C LEU A 133 -9.95 -24.87 37.71
N ALA A 134 -9.76 -25.56 38.84
CA ALA A 134 -8.63 -26.48 39.02
C ALA A 134 -8.63 -27.63 37.98
N HIS A 135 -9.78 -27.97 37.40
CA HIS A 135 -9.95 -28.97 36.35
C HIS A 135 -10.19 -28.36 34.96
N PHE A 136 -10.12 -27.04 34.84
CA PHE A 136 -10.44 -26.33 33.60
C PHE A 136 -9.68 -26.86 32.37
N PRO A 137 -8.37 -27.16 32.42
CA PRO A 137 -7.66 -27.67 31.23
C PRO A 137 -8.26 -28.95 30.67
N LEU A 138 -8.66 -29.88 31.55
CA LEU A 138 -9.30 -31.13 31.17
C LEU A 138 -10.71 -30.88 30.59
N VAL A 139 -11.49 -30.02 31.24
CA VAL A 139 -12.86 -29.69 30.83
C VAL A 139 -12.88 -28.94 29.50
N PHE A 140 -11.98 -27.98 29.30
CA PHE A 140 -11.85 -27.22 28.07
C PHE A 140 -11.47 -28.10 26.88
N ASP A 141 -10.49 -29.00 27.06
CA ASP A 141 -10.09 -29.95 26.01
C ASP A 141 -11.25 -30.89 25.63
N ALA A 142 -12.00 -31.35 26.62
CA ALA A 142 -13.22 -32.11 26.41
C ALA A 142 -14.30 -31.32 25.64
N LEU A 143 -14.57 -30.09 26.04
CA LEU A 143 -15.54 -29.21 25.37
C LEU A 143 -15.16 -28.93 23.92
N ALA A 144 -13.88 -28.68 23.64
CA ALA A 144 -13.40 -28.47 22.28
C ALA A 144 -13.67 -29.68 21.37
N ARG A 145 -13.56 -30.90 21.91
CA ARG A 145 -13.94 -32.14 21.19
C ARG A 145 -15.44 -32.23 20.97
N LEU A 146 -16.25 -31.96 22.00
CA LEU A 146 -17.72 -32.05 21.92
C LEU A 146 -18.33 -30.98 21.00
N ALA A 147 -17.75 -29.78 20.92
CA ALA A 147 -18.19 -28.75 20.00
C ALA A 147 -18.14 -29.23 18.53
N ALA A 148 -17.19 -30.12 18.23
CA ALA A 148 -17.01 -30.73 16.92
C ALA A 148 -17.70 -32.10 16.76
N ASP A 149 -18.57 -32.51 17.70
CA ASP A 149 -19.23 -33.83 17.67
C ASP A 149 -20.11 -33.99 16.42
N PRO A 150 -20.12 -35.18 15.78
CA PRO A 150 -20.98 -35.44 14.63
C PRO A 150 -22.48 -35.41 14.98
N GLU A 151 -22.87 -35.72 16.23
CA GLU A 151 -24.27 -35.77 16.65
C GLU A 151 -24.79 -34.38 17.08
N PRO A 152 -25.83 -33.83 16.43
CA PRO A 152 -26.40 -32.53 16.81
C PRO A 152 -26.88 -32.44 18.27
N GLN A 153 -27.46 -33.51 18.83
CA GLN A 153 -27.91 -33.52 20.22
C GLN A 153 -26.74 -33.38 21.21
N VAL A 154 -25.60 -34.02 20.92
CA VAL A 154 -24.40 -33.91 21.75
C VAL A 154 -23.86 -32.49 21.70
N LYS A 155 -23.80 -31.87 20.51
CA LYS A 155 -23.41 -30.46 20.38
C LYS A 155 -24.31 -29.52 21.16
N GLN A 156 -25.63 -29.73 21.15
CA GLN A 156 -26.57 -28.94 21.94
C GLN A 156 -26.30 -29.06 23.46
N GLY A 157 -26.01 -30.27 23.94
CA GLY A 157 -25.62 -30.48 25.34
C GLY A 157 -24.27 -29.81 25.67
N ALA A 158 -23.32 -29.89 24.75
CA ALA A 158 -22.02 -29.26 24.87
C ALA A 158 -22.10 -27.73 24.90
N GLU A 159 -23.01 -27.11 24.14
CA GLU A 159 -23.25 -25.66 24.17
C GLU A 159 -23.73 -25.16 25.54
N LEU A 160 -24.60 -25.93 26.22
CA LEU A 160 -25.04 -25.57 27.58
C LEU A 160 -23.90 -25.65 28.58
N LEU A 161 -23.08 -26.70 28.48
CA LEU A 161 -21.87 -26.86 29.28
C LEU A 161 -20.86 -25.75 29.01
N ASP A 162 -20.59 -25.45 27.74
CA ASP A 162 -19.69 -24.40 27.30
C ASP A 162 -20.09 -23.03 27.86
N ARG A 163 -21.39 -22.67 27.77
CA ARG A 163 -21.92 -21.44 28.37
C ARG A 163 -21.70 -21.40 29.88
N LEU A 164 -21.98 -22.48 30.60
CA LEU A 164 -21.74 -22.54 32.05
C LEU A 164 -20.26 -22.37 32.39
N VAL A 165 -19.34 -23.01 31.65
CA VAL A 165 -17.90 -22.87 31.92
C VAL A 165 -17.45 -21.45 31.63
N LYS A 166 -17.97 -20.81 30.57
CA LYS A 166 -17.76 -19.37 30.31
C LYS A 166 -18.23 -18.51 31.47
N ASP A 167 -19.45 -18.72 31.97
CA ASP A 167 -19.98 -17.99 33.13
C ASP A 167 -19.09 -18.18 34.38
N ILE A 168 -18.61 -19.40 34.64
CA ILE A 168 -17.70 -19.67 35.77
C ILE A 168 -16.37 -18.94 35.59
N VAL A 169 -15.82 -18.91 34.38
CA VAL A 169 -14.55 -18.21 34.07
C VAL A 169 -14.73 -16.70 34.23
N THR A 170 -15.80 -16.11 33.69
CA THR A 170 -16.03 -14.66 33.74
C THR A 170 -16.39 -14.14 35.14
N GLU A 171 -16.98 -14.99 35.99
CA GLU A 171 -17.28 -14.65 37.39
C GLU A 171 -16.10 -14.88 38.34
N SER A 172 -15.02 -15.54 37.90
CA SER A 172 -13.91 -15.92 38.77
C SER A 172 -12.73 -14.94 38.70
N GLN A 173 -12.23 -14.56 39.87
CA GLN A 173 -11.01 -13.74 40.02
C GLN A 173 -9.72 -14.57 39.98
N THR A 174 -9.81 -15.90 40.08
CA THR A 174 -8.65 -16.79 40.15
C THR A 174 -8.28 -17.40 38.80
N PHE A 175 -8.95 -17.00 37.72
CA PHE A 175 -8.71 -17.55 36.40
C PHE A 175 -7.34 -17.10 35.85
N GLU A 176 -6.43 -18.06 35.64
CA GLU A 176 -5.10 -17.80 35.10
C GLU A 176 -5.12 -17.73 33.57
N LEU A 177 -5.32 -16.52 33.02
CA LEU A 177 -5.31 -16.29 31.57
C LEU A 177 -4.05 -16.84 30.89
N ALA A 178 -2.87 -16.59 31.46
CA ALA A 178 -1.58 -17.00 30.89
C ALA A 178 -1.47 -18.52 30.70
N ALA A 179 -2.09 -19.32 31.58
CA ALA A 179 -2.13 -20.77 31.44
C ALA A 179 -3.12 -21.24 30.35
N PHE A 180 -4.12 -20.41 30.03
CA PHE A 180 -5.13 -20.73 29.02
C PHE A 180 -4.70 -20.38 27.59
N ILE A 181 -3.93 -19.31 27.39
CA ILE A 181 -3.50 -18.86 26.04
C ILE A 181 -2.86 -19.99 25.21
N PRO A 182 -1.96 -20.84 25.73
CA PRO A 182 -1.40 -21.95 24.97
C PRO A 182 -2.47 -22.92 24.44
N MET A 183 -3.53 -23.18 25.21
CA MET A 183 -4.62 -24.08 24.82
C MET A 183 -5.45 -23.51 23.66
N LEU A 184 -5.68 -22.19 23.66
CA LEU A 184 -6.33 -21.48 22.55
C LEU A 184 -5.44 -21.51 21.31
N ARG A 185 -4.15 -21.15 21.47
CA ARG A 185 -3.16 -21.11 20.40
C ARG A 185 -3.01 -22.45 19.69
N GLU A 186 -2.98 -23.56 20.42
CA GLU A 186 -2.90 -24.91 19.84
C GLU A 186 -4.10 -25.27 18.94
N ARG A 187 -5.28 -24.69 19.22
CA ARG A 187 -6.54 -25.04 18.57
C ARG A 187 -7.01 -24.03 17.54
N ILE A 188 -6.38 -22.85 17.48
CA ILE A 188 -6.78 -21.77 16.57
C ILE A 188 -6.70 -22.16 15.09
N TYR A 189 -5.86 -23.14 14.74
CA TYR A 189 -5.72 -23.65 13.36
C TYR A 189 -6.53 -24.93 13.08
N THR A 190 -7.56 -25.22 13.88
CA THR A 190 -8.38 -26.41 13.68
C THR A 190 -9.11 -26.42 12.33
N ARG A 191 -9.18 -27.59 11.70
CA ARG A 191 -9.85 -27.77 10.39
C ARG A 191 -11.37 -27.84 10.50
N ASN A 192 -11.90 -28.18 11.69
CA ASN A 192 -13.34 -28.28 11.90
C ASN A 192 -13.97 -26.89 12.09
N ALA A 193 -15.01 -26.57 11.32
CA ALA A 193 -15.69 -25.27 11.40
C ALA A 193 -16.30 -25.00 12.79
N PHE A 194 -16.95 -25.99 13.41
CA PHE A 194 -17.47 -25.84 14.78
C PHE A 194 -16.35 -25.63 15.79
N GLY A 195 -15.19 -26.27 15.58
CA GLY A 195 -14.00 -26.03 16.39
C GLY A 195 -13.49 -24.59 16.28
N ARG A 196 -13.45 -24.01 15.08
CA ARG A 196 -13.06 -22.60 14.90
C ARG A 196 -14.08 -21.64 15.51
N GLN A 197 -15.38 -21.89 15.30
CA GLN A 197 -16.45 -21.12 15.93
C GLN A 197 -16.35 -21.14 17.46
N PHE A 198 -16.05 -22.31 18.03
CA PHE A 198 -15.81 -22.47 19.46
C PHE A 198 -14.65 -21.59 19.96
N ILE A 199 -13.51 -21.60 19.27
CA ILE A 199 -12.34 -20.77 19.64
C ILE A 199 -12.66 -19.28 19.58
N VAL A 200 -13.29 -18.80 18.49
CA VAL A 200 -13.66 -17.38 18.35
C VAL A 200 -14.63 -16.97 19.45
N SER A 201 -15.59 -17.84 19.81
CA SER A 201 -16.51 -17.58 20.90
C SER A 201 -15.81 -17.47 22.26
N TRP A 202 -14.78 -18.27 22.53
CA TRP A 202 -13.97 -18.15 23.74
C TRP A 202 -13.14 -16.87 23.77
N VAL A 203 -12.47 -16.53 22.67
CA VAL A 203 -11.72 -15.26 22.54
C VAL A 203 -12.63 -14.07 22.81
N SER A 204 -13.84 -14.06 22.26
CA SER A 204 -14.80 -12.98 22.44
C SER A 204 -15.30 -12.84 23.88
N VAL A 205 -15.55 -13.95 24.57
CA VAL A 205 -15.95 -13.92 25.98
C VAL A 205 -14.83 -13.41 26.87
N LEU A 206 -13.58 -13.83 26.63
CA LEU A 206 -12.44 -13.36 27.41
C LEU A 206 -12.18 -11.87 27.22
N ASP A 207 -12.23 -11.37 25.97
CA ASP A 207 -12.04 -9.94 25.66
C ASP A 207 -13.12 -9.04 26.27
N ALA A 208 -14.33 -9.59 26.47
CA ALA A 208 -15.43 -8.85 27.09
C ALA A 208 -15.28 -8.69 28.62
N VAL A 209 -14.36 -9.42 29.28
CA VAL A 209 -14.16 -9.32 30.73
C VAL A 209 -13.19 -8.16 31.04
N PRO A 210 -13.61 -7.11 31.77
CA PRO A 210 -12.80 -5.91 31.98
C PRO A 210 -11.45 -6.14 32.69
N ASP A 211 -11.37 -7.16 33.55
CA ASP A 211 -10.18 -7.48 34.33
C ASP A 211 -9.21 -8.43 33.60
N ILE A 212 -9.60 -8.94 32.43
CA ILE A 212 -8.80 -9.84 31.60
C ILE A 212 -8.18 -9.01 30.47
N ASP A 213 -6.85 -8.87 30.48
CA ASP A 213 -6.15 -8.21 29.39
C ASP A 213 -5.74 -9.23 28.32
N LEU A 214 -6.55 -9.37 27.27
CA LEU A 214 -6.25 -10.27 26.15
C LEU A 214 -5.32 -9.62 25.10
N ILE A 215 -5.16 -8.30 25.11
CA ILE A 215 -4.39 -7.55 24.11
C ILE A 215 -2.91 -7.92 24.20
N VAL A 216 -2.37 -8.10 25.42
CA VAL A 216 -0.97 -8.51 25.63
C VAL A 216 -0.66 -9.90 25.06
N HIS A 217 -1.67 -10.75 24.88
CA HIS A 217 -1.55 -12.09 24.31
C HIS A 217 -1.99 -12.18 22.84
N LEU A 218 -2.52 -11.09 22.29
CA LEU A 218 -3.00 -11.02 20.92
C LEU A 218 -1.95 -11.42 19.87
N PRO A 219 -0.63 -11.13 20.00
CA PRO A 219 0.36 -11.57 19.01
C PRO A 219 0.35 -13.08 18.74
N GLU A 220 0.00 -13.90 19.75
CA GLU A 220 -0.06 -15.36 19.62
C GLU A 220 -1.34 -15.86 18.93
N LEU A 221 -2.39 -15.04 18.90
CA LEU A 221 -3.71 -15.41 18.39
C LEU A 221 -4.04 -14.72 17.05
N LEU A 222 -3.40 -13.59 16.76
CA LEU A 222 -3.75 -12.69 15.67
C LEU A 222 -3.77 -13.40 14.31
N ASP A 223 -2.71 -14.16 13.98
CA ASP A 223 -2.62 -14.86 12.69
C ASP A 223 -3.77 -15.85 12.47
N GLY A 224 -4.13 -16.61 13.52
CA GLY A 224 -5.23 -17.55 13.45
C GLY A 224 -6.58 -16.86 13.28
N LEU A 225 -6.82 -15.75 13.99
CA LEU A 225 -8.05 -14.96 13.84
C LEU A 225 -8.17 -14.35 12.45
N PHE A 226 -7.08 -13.82 11.89
CA PHE A 226 -7.05 -13.30 10.52
C PHE A 226 -7.35 -14.41 9.50
N LYS A 227 -6.76 -15.60 9.64
CA LYS A 227 -7.10 -16.74 8.74
C LYS A 227 -8.58 -17.12 8.78
N MET A 228 -9.27 -16.89 9.89
CA MET A 228 -10.71 -17.16 9.99
C MET A 228 -11.60 -16.10 9.31
N LEU A 229 -11.06 -14.96 8.87
CA LEU A 229 -11.79 -14.04 8.00
C LEU A 229 -12.01 -14.61 6.60
N ASP A 230 -11.21 -15.60 6.20
CA ASP A 230 -11.35 -16.35 4.95
C ASP A 230 -11.99 -17.74 5.17
N ASP A 231 -12.78 -17.89 6.25
CA ASP A 231 -13.47 -19.15 6.52
C ASP A 231 -14.56 -19.41 5.48
N ALA A 232 -14.78 -20.67 5.08
CA ALA A 232 -15.92 -21.04 4.25
C ALA A 232 -17.29 -20.72 4.91
N ASN A 233 -17.37 -20.79 6.24
CA ASN A 233 -18.57 -20.48 7.00
C ASN A 233 -18.71 -18.97 7.26
N ALA A 234 -19.77 -18.36 6.74
CA ALA A 234 -20.04 -16.93 6.86
C ALA A 234 -20.22 -16.45 8.31
N GLU A 235 -20.76 -17.27 9.20
CA GLU A 235 -20.93 -16.89 10.60
C GLU A 235 -19.57 -16.79 11.31
N ILE A 236 -18.62 -17.67 10.99
CA ILE A 236 -17.27 -17.61 11.55
C ILE A 236 -16.57 -16.34 11.08
N ARG A 237 -16.65 -16.02 9.78
CA ARG A 237 -16.11 -14.76 9.24
C ARG A 237 -16.68 -13.55 9.97
N ARG A 238 -18.00 -13.52 10.18
CA ARG A 238 -18.69 -12.44 10.89
C ARG A 238 -18.22 -12.33 12.35
N MET A 239 -18.17 -13.44 13.08
CA MET A 239 -17.72 -13.44 14.48
C MET A 239 -16.28 -12.93 14.60
N CYS A 240 -15.38 -13.38 13.73
CA CYS A 240 -13.99 -12.92 13.70
C CYS A 240 -13.87 -11.44 13.35
N ASP A 241 -14.63 -10.97 12.37
CA ASP A 241 -14.62 -9.56 11.98
C ASP A 241 -15.07 -8.64 13.12
N VAL A 242 -16.16 -9.00 13.80
CA VAL A 242 -16.62 -8.26 14.99
C VAL A 242 -15.52 -8.24 16.05
N GLN A 243 -14.93 -9.39 16.36
CA GLN A 243 -13.92 -9.48 17.41
C GLN A 243 -12.63 -8.72 17.08
N LEU A 244 -12.14 -8.79 15.84
CA LEU A 244 -10.98 -8.01 15.40
C LEU A 244 -11.28 -6.50 15.44
N ASN A 245 -12.50 -6.07 15.11
CA ASN A 245 -12.88 -4.68 15.24
C ASN A 245 -12.92 -4.21 16.71
N GLU A 246 -13.37 -5.03 17.65
CA GLU A 246 -13.30 -4.69 19.08
C GLU A 246 -11.85 -4.59 19.57
N PHE A 247 -10.98 -5.54 19.23
CA PHE A 247 -9.55 -5.44 19.56
C PHE A 247 -8.92 -4.15 19.02
N LEU A 248 -9.20 -3.79 17.76
CA LEU A 248 -8.67 -2.57 17.17
C LEU A 248 -9.19 -1.32 17.89
N ARG A 249 -10.45 -1.29 18.32
CA ARG A 249 -10.99 -0.18 19.13
C ARG A 249 -10.29 -0.08 20.48
N SER A 250 -10.06 -1.21 21.16
CA SER A 250 -9.37 -1.24 22.44
C SER A 250 -7.90 -0.81 22.31
N ILE A 251 -7.20 -1.25 21.26
CA ILE A 251 -5.85 -0.79 20.90
C ILE A 251 -5.80 0.73 20.69
N LYS A 252 -6.78 1.31 19.99
CA LYS A 252 -6.88 2.76 19.79
C LYS A 252 -7.13 3.52 21.09
N LYS A 253 -7.86 2.92 22.04
CA LYS A 253 -8.18 3.52 23.33
C LYS A 253 -6.96 3.56 24.26
N ASP A 254 -6.17 2.48 24.27
CA ASP A 254 -4.94 2.41 25.05
C ASP A 254 -3.79 1.76 24.25
N PRO A 255 -3.06 2.56 23.45
CA PRO A 255 -1.94 2.07 22.64
C PRO A 255 -0.71 1.65 23.46
N SER A 256 -0.62 2.08 24.73
CA SER A 256 0.61 1.97 25.52
C SER A 256 0.99 0.53 25.89
N ARG A 257 -0.01 -0.36 25.93
CA ARG A 257 0.14 -1.78 26.29
C ARG A 257 0.35 -2.72 25.10
N VAL A 258 0.44 -2.16 23.89
CA VAL A 258 0.36 -2.93 22.64
C VAL A 258 1.76 -3.18 22.09
N ASP A 259 2.10 -4.45 21.87
CA ASP A 259 3.31 -4.82 21.13
C ASP A 259 3.04 -4.79 19.61
N PHE A 260 3.17 -3.59 19.03
CA PHE A 260 3.02 -3.38 17.59
C PHE A 260 4.04 -4.19 16.77
N GLN A 261 5.26 -4.37 17.30
CA GLN A 261 6.37 -5.05 16.63
C GLN A 261 6.10 -6.56 16.48
N ALA A 262 5.55 -7.20 17.51
CA ALA A 262 5.19 -8.61 17.43
C ALA A 262 4.07 -8.90 16.41
N MET A 263 3.19 -7.93 16.16
CA MET A 263 2.01 -8.10 15.32
C MET A 263 2.18 -7.63 13.87
N ILE A 264 3.03 -6.64 13.59
CA ILE A 264 3.08 -6.01 12.27
C ILE A 264 3.43 -6.98 11.13
N ASN A 265 4.34 -7.93 11.34
CA ASN A 265 4.71 -8.90 10.31
C ASN A 265 3.56 -9.85 9.96
N ILE A 266 2.70 -10.16 10.93
CA ILE A 266 1.47 -10.94 10.71
C ILE A 266 0.54 -10.12 9.81
N LEU A 267 0.33 -8.85 10.12
CA LEU A 267 -0.52 -7.96 9.32
C LEU A 267 0.02 -7.74 7.91
N ILE A 268 1.32 -7.56 7.72
CA ILE A 268 1.97 -7.44 6.40
C ILE A 268 1.71 -8.67 5.54
N THR A 269 1.71 -9.85 6.15
CA THR A 269 1.43 -11.11 5.46
C THR A 269 -0.03 -11.17 5.01
N HIS A 270 -0.99 -10.86 5.89
CA HIS A 270 -2.42 -10.88 5.57
C HIS A 270 -2.86 -9.75 4.62
N ALA A 271 -2.18 -8.60 4.66
CA ALA A 271 -2.41 -7.48 3.74
C ALA A 271 -2.06 -7.81 2.28
N GLN A 272 -1.32 -8.90 2.03
CA GLN A 272 -1.01 -9.39 0.69
C GLN A 272 -1.97 -10.49 0.21
N SER A 273 -3.00 -10.81 1.01
CA SER A 273 -4.02 -11.79 0.63
C SER A 273 -4.79 -11.35 -0.63
N PRO A 274 -5.17 -12.28 -1.52
CA PRO A 274 -6.09 -11.99 -2.62
C PRO A 274 -7.54 -11.76 -2.14
N GLU A 275 -7.87 -12.21 -0.92
CA GLU A 275 -9.21 -12.10 -0.36
C GLU A 275 -9.48 -10.68 0.17
N GLU A 276 -10.47 -10.01 -0.43
CA GLU A 276 -10.70 -8.58 -0.26
C GLU A 276 -10.96 -8.16 1.19
N MET A 277 -11.80 -8.93 1.90
CA MET A 277 -12.15 -8.65 3.29
C MET A 277 -10.94 -8.80 4.21
N LEU A 278 -10.19 -9.89 4.05
CA LEU A 278 -8.97 -10.17 4.81
C LEU A 278 -7.91 -9.08 4.57
N GLN A 279 -7.68 -8.75 3.30
CA GLN A 279 -6.74 -7.72 2.88
C GLN A 279 -7.11 -6.34 3.42
N LEU A 280 -8.39 -5.94 3.32
CA LEU A 280 -8.88 -4.66 3.83
C LEU A 280 -8.69 -4.53 5.34
N THR A 281 -9.07 -5.57 6.09
CA THR A 281 -8.91 -5.58 7.55
C THR A 281 -7.45 -5.45 7.94
N ALA A 282 -6.54 -6.17 7.27
CA ALA A 282 -5.11 -6.09 7.55
C ALA A 282 -4.52 -4.71 7.26
N ILE A 283 -4.85 -4.11 6.10
CA ILE A 283 -4.37 -2.77 5.74
C ILE A 283 -4.95 -1.70 6.68
N THR A 284 -6.19 -1.88 7.14
CA THR A 284 -6.81 -0.99 8.15
C THR A 284 -6.06 -1.07 9.47
N TRP A 285 -5.67 -2.26 9.93
CA TRP A 285 -4.84 -2.41 11.13
C TRP A 285 -3.46 -1.78 10.95
N ILE A 286 -2.81 -1.98 9.80
CA ILE A 286 -1.52 -1.34 9.48
C ILE A 286 -1.66 0.20 9.53
N LYS A 287 -2.75 0.76 8.98
CA LYS A 287 -3.05 2.20 9.07
C LYS A 287 -3.06 2.68 10.51
N GLU A 288 -3.84 2.03 11.37
CA GLU A 288 -3.92 2.44 12.77
C GLU A 288 -2.58 2.24 13.49
N PHE A 289 -1.81 1.19 13.17
CA PHE A 289 -0.50 0.94 13.79
C PHE A 289 0.51 2.03 13.43
N VAL A 290 0.56 2.44 12.16
CA VAL A 290 1.43 3.54 11.71
C VAL A 290 1.03 4.87 12.37
N GLU A 291 -0.28 5.10 12.56
CA GLU A 291 -0.78 6.32 13.21
C GLU A 291 -0.53 6.35 14.72
N LEU A 292 -0.67 5.22 15.41
CA LEU A 292 -0.51 5.12 16.87
C LEU A 292 0.95 4.97 17.31
N ALA A 293 1.72 4.12 16.64
CA ALA A 293 3.09 3.78 17.03
C ALA A 293 4.13 4.71 16.39
N GLY A 294 3.78 5.35 15.27
CA GLY A 294 4.60 6.38 14.63
C GLY A 294 5.96 5.84 14.19
N ALA A 295 7.04 6.51 14.62
CA ALA A 295 8.40 6.21 14.16
C ALA A 295 8.81 4.75 14.44
N THR A 296 8.30 4.11 15.49
CA THR A 296 8.59 2.70 15.83
C THR A 296 8.19 1.72 14.71
N MET A 297 7.37 2.16 13.75
CA MET A 297 7.03 1.38 12.56
C MET A 297 8.06 1.48 11.41
N LEU A 298 9.00 2.41 11.46
CA LEU A 298 9.99 2.61 10.39
C LEU A 298 10.89 1.40 10.12
N PRO A 299 11.30 0.59 11.11
CA PRO A 299 12.02 -0.67 10.85
C PRO A 299 11.24 -1.67 10.00
N TYR A 300 9.90 -1.56 9.94
CA TYR A 300 9.01 -2.44 9.17
C TYR A 300 8.54 -1.79 7.85
N ALA A 301 9.04 -0.59 7.52
CA ALA A 301 8.57 0.17 6.37
C ALA A 301 8.72 -0.59 5.05
N SER A 302 9.80 -1.37 4.89
CA SER A 302 10.03 -2.20 3.69
C SER A 302 8.88 -3.20 3.48
N GLY A 303 8.54 -3.98 4.50
CA GLY A 303 7.42 -4.93 4.47
C GLY A 303 6.05 -4.24 4.31
N ILE A 304 5.81 -3.13 5.02
CA ILE A 304 4.56 -2.35 4.87
C ILE A 304 4.39 -1.85 3.43
N LEU A 305 5.44 -1.27 2.83
CA LEU A 305 5.39 -0.77 1.45
C LEU A 305 5.19 -1.90 0.44
N CYS A 306 5.77 -3.07 0.69
CA CYS A 306 5.59 -4.25 -0.15
C CYS A 306 4.10 -4.67 -0.22
N ALA A 307 3.38 -4.58 0.90
CA ALA A 307 1.94 -4.89 0.95
C ALA A 307 1.06 -3.74 0.42
N VAL A 308 1.41 -2.49 0.71
CA VAL A 308 0.54 -1.33 0.49
C VAL A 308 0.64 -0.76 -0.93
N LEU A 309 1.84 -0.64 -1.50
CA LEU A 309 2.03 0.02 -2.80
C LEU A 309 1.32 -0.68 -3.99
N PRO A 310 1.27 -2.03 -4.06
CA PRO A 310 0.50 -2.72 -5.10
C PRO A 310 -0.99 -2.39 -5.04
N CYS A 311 -1.56 -2.17 -3.85
CA CYS A 311 -2.99 -1.87 -3.67
C CYS A 311 -3.41 -0.53 -4.29
N LEU A 312 -2.45 0.38 -4.57
CA LEU A 312 -2.70 1.64 -5.28
C LEU A 312 -3.10 1.42 -6.75
N ALA A 313 -2.89 0.22 -7.29
CA ALA A 313 -3.25 -0.15 -8.65
C ALA A 313 -4.72 -0.55 -8.82
N TYR A 314 -5.41 -0.91 -7.74
CA TYR A 314 -6.80 -1.34 -7.82
C TYR A 314 -7.66 -0.22 -8.39
N SER A 315 -8.44 -0.50 -9.45
CA SER A 315 -9.26 0.50 -10.15
C SER A 315 -10.76 0.22 -10.02
N ASP A 316 -11.10 -0.98 -9.55
CA ASP A 316 -12.45 -1.50 -9.42
C ASP A 316 -13.14 -1.06 -8.12
N GLU A 317 -14.47 -1.00 -8.16
CA GLU A 317 -15.29 -0.51 -7.05
C GLU A 317 -15.17 -1.35 -5.75
N PRO A 318 -15.15 -2.70 -5.75
CA PRO A 318 -15.11 -3.45 -4.49
C PRO A 318 -13.78 -3.24 -3.73
N ARG A 319 -12.66 -3.07 -4.44
CA ARG A 319 -11.34 -2.81 -3.84
C ARG A 319 -11.02 -1.33 -3.65
N LYS A 320 -11.99 -0.44 -3.83
CA LYS A 320 -11.85 1.01 -3.63
C LYS A 320 -11.44 1.35 -2.20
N SER A 321 -12.09 0.76 -1.20
CA SER A 321 -11.76 0.99 0.21
C SER A 321 -10.35 0.54 0.56
N ILE A 322 -9.89 -0.56 -0.06
CA ILE A 322 -8.51 -1.04 0.09
C ILE A 322 -7.52 0.00 -0.45
N ARG A 323 -7.76 0.49 -1.68
CA ARG A 323 -6.93 1.54 -2.29
C ARG A 323 -6.90 2.82 -1.45
N GLU A 324 -8.05 3.31 -1.02
CA GLU A 324 -8.15 4.53 -0.21
C GLU A 324 -7.38 4.40 1.11
N THR A 325 -7.52 3.25 1.78
CA THR A 325 -6.78 2.96 3.02
C THR A 325 -5.27 2.87 2.73
N ALA A 326 -4.87 2.18 1.66
CA ALA A 326 -3.48 2.07 1.25
C ALA A 326 -2.82 3.44 0.94
N VAL A 327 -3.55 4.36 0.31
CA VAL A 327 -3.08 5.74 0.10
C VAL A 327 -2.79 6.44 1.42
N ILE A 328 -3.66 6.26 2.43
CA ILE A 328 -3.48 6.85 3.75
C ILE A 328 -2.25 6.26 4.45
N VAL A 329 -2.09 4.92 4.45
CA VAL A 329 -0.90 4.26 5.04
C VAL A 329 0.37 4.79 4.38
N ASN A 330 0.38 4.83 3.03
CA ASN A 330 1.50 5.33 2.26
C ASN A 330 1.88 6.76 2.66
N PHE A 331 0.89 7.66 2.76
CA PHE A 331 1.11 9.04 3.15
C PHE A 331 1.62 9.18 4.60
N GLN A 332 1.02 8.43 5.54
CA GLN A 332 1.42 8.45 6.95
C GLN A 332 2.86 7.97 7.13
N LEU A 333 3.24 6.89 6.44
CA LEU A 333 4.58 6.33 6.51
C LEU A 333 5.62 7.31 5.92
N THR A 334 5.33 7.97 4.79
CA THR A 334 6.21 9.01 4.23
C THR A 334 6.42 10.16 5.21
N LYS A 335 5.36 10.59 5.91
CA LYS A 335 5.44 11.68 6.88
C LYS A 335 6.39 11.37 8.05
N LEU A 336 6.46 10.11 8.48
CA LEU A 336 7.32 9.69 9.60
C LEU A 336 8.82 9.80 9.31
N VAL A 337 9.23 9.66 8.03
CA VAL A 337 10.63 9.79 7.60
C VAL A 337 11.18 11.21 7.82
N VAL A 338 10.31 12.20 8.02
CA VAL A 338 10.69 13.60 8.29
C VAL A 338 11.05 13.84 9.76
N SER A 339 10.50 13.05 10.69
CA SER A 339 10.54 13.34 12.13
C SER A 339 11.66 12.59 12.88
N GLY A 340 12.42 11.73 12.20
CA GLY A 340 13.43 10.85 12.80
C GLY A 340 14.81 11.49 13.08
N GLU A 341 15.03 12.75 12.67
CA GLU A 341 16.34 13.43 12.79
C GLU A 341 16.22 14.87 13.38
N ALA A 342 15.29 15.12 14.31
CA ALA A 342 15.24 16.40 15.05
C ALA A 342 15.65 16.22 16.51
N GLY A 343 16.85 15.68 16.72
CA GLY A 343 17.59 15.87 17.96
C GLY A 343 18.67 16.91 17.73
N GLU A 344 18.34 18.21 17.74
CA GLU A 344 19.30 19.26 18.06
C GLU A 344 18.64 20.63 18.33
N VAL A 345 18.98 21.16 19.52
CA VAL A 345 18.93 22.54 20.03
C VAL A 345 17.54 23.16 20.28
N GLY A 346 17.01 22.91 21.48
CA GLY A 346 16.02 23.79 22.10
C GLY A 346 16.65 25.14 22.47
N GLU A 347 16.03 26.22 22.01
CA GLU A 347 16.28 27.55 22.53
C GLU A 347 15.88 27.62 24.01
N ALA A 348 16.77 28.19 24.81
CA ALA A 348 16.63 28.35 26.24
C ALA A 348 15.43 29.24 26.60
N GLY A 349 14.58 28.74 27.48
CA GLY A 349 13.60 29.50 28.26
C GLY A 349 13.57 28.94 29.68
N GLU A 350 14.22 29.66 30.59
CA GLU A 350 14.37 29.34 32.01
C GLU A 350 13.03 29.40 32.78
N ALA A 351 12.75 28.40 33.62
CA ALA A 351 12.34 28.55 35.03
C ALA A 351 12.10 27.17 35.69
N GLY A 352 12.71 26.94 36.85
CA GLY A 352 12.72 25.70 37.65
C GLY A 352 11.36 25.20 38.17
N GLN A 353 11.24 24.09 38.91
CA GLN A 353 12.14 23.48 39.90
C GLN A 353 11.91 21.95 40.03
N ALA A 354 12.96 21.29 40.58
CA ALA A 354 13.10 19.96 41.21
C ALA A 354 11.82 19.16 41.57
N GLY A 355 11.78 17.83 41.59
CA GLY A 355 12.75 16.73 41.43
C GLY A 355 11.98 15.43 41.71
N GLU A 356 12.30 14.32 41.07
CA GLU A 356 12.80 13.12 41.76
C GLU A 356 13.28 12.09 40.71
N ALA A 357 14.49 11.61 40.94
CA ALA A 357 15.16 10.62 40.12
C ALA A 357 14.71 9.20 40.52
N ARG A 358 14.33 8.39 39.52
CA ARG A 358 14.56 6.93 39.52
C ARG A 358 15.23 6.54 38.21
N GLN A 359 16.50 6.18 38.33
CA GLN A 359 17.33 5.41 37.39
C GLN A 359 16.67 4.04 37.10
N ALA A 360 16.95 3.31 36.03
CA ALA A 360 17.62 3.52 34.75
C ALA A 360 17.54 2.17 34.01
N GLY A 361 17.53 2.20 32.67
CA GLY A 361 18.09 1.11 31.88
C GLY A 361 17.14 0.44 30.89
N GLU A 362 16.90 1.11 29.76
CA GLU A 362 16.96 0.46 28.44
C GLU A 362 17.33 1.53 27.41
N ALA A 363 18.47 1.32 26.76
CA ALA A 363 19.08 2.27 25.85
C ALA A 363 18.22 2.45 24.61
N GLY A 364 17.89 3.72 24.29
CA GLY A 364 17.20 4.07 23.06
C GLY A 364 18.02 3.65 21.84
N GLN A 365 17.61 2.56 21.20
CA GLN A 365 17.96 2.31 19.81
C GLN A 365 17.36 3.44 18.98
N ALA A 366 18.21 4.16 18.25
CA ALA A 366 17.74 5.07 17.22
C ALA A 366 16.79 4.30 16.31
N VAL A 367 15.51 4.68 16.29
CA VAL A 367 14.50 4.03 15.48
C VAL A 367 14.79 4.39 14.03
N GLN A 368 15.58 3.55 13.37
CA GLN A 368 16.16 3.84 12.07
C GLN A 368 15.38 3.13 10.98
N LEU A 369 15.11 3.85 9.90
CA LEU A 369 14.53 3.29 8.68
C LEU A 369 15.48 2.27 8.07
N GLU A 370 14.99 1.06 7.77
CA GLU A 370 15.76 0.04 7.04
C GLU A 370 15.86 0.42 5.55
N LEU A 371 16.80 1.30 5.24
CA LEU A 371 16.90 1.95 3.93
C LEU A 371 17.17 0.95 2.80
N ASP A 372 17.98 -0.09 3.03
CA ASP A 372 18.27 -1.15 2.06
C ASP A 372 17.01 -1.90 1.62
N GLY A 373 16.22 -2.38 2.60
CA GLY A 373 14.96 -3.09 2.34
C GLY A 373 13.93 -2.20 1.64
N VAL A 374 13.80 -0.95 2.08
CA VAL A 374 12.89 0.02 1.47
C VAL A 374 13.28 0.28 0.01
N VAL A 375 14.55 0.55 -0.28
CA VAL A 375 15.02 0.78 -1.66
C VAL A 375 14.82 -0.45 -2.54
N ALA A 376 15.04 -1.66 -2.02
CA ALA A 376 14.79 -2.90 -2.76
C ALA A 376 13.31 -3.04 -3.17
N VAL A 377 12.39 -2.81 -2.23
CA VAL A 377 10.94 -2.86 -2.49
C VAL A 377 10.53 -1.78 -3.50
N LEU A 378 10.99 -0.54 -3.32
CA LEU A 378 10.69 0.56 -4.26
C LEU A 378 11.20 0.24 -5.67
N THR A 379 12.39 -0.35 -5.79
CA THR A 379 12.96 -0.78 -7.08
C THR A 379 12.09 -1.86 -7.74
N GLN A 380 11.57 -2.81 -6.95
CA GLN A 380 10.61 -3.79 -7.45
C GLN A 380 9.31 -3.12 -7.92
N MET A 381 8.78 -2.15 -7.17
CA MET A 381 7.55 -1.43 -7.50
C MET A 381 7.66 -0.61 -8.79
N LEU A 382 8.85 -0.16 -9.19
CA LEU A 382 9.06 0.49 -10.50
C LEU A 382 8.79 -0.43 -11.69
N HIS A 383 8.88 -1.75 -11.49
CA HIS A 383 8.58 -2.76 -12.50
C HIS A 383 7.11 -3.18 -12.52
N HIS A 384 6.28 -2.67 -11.60
CA HIS A 384 4.86 -3.01 -11.53
C HIS A 384 4.11 -2.63 -12.83
N SER A 385 2.96 -3.22 -13.14
CA SER A 385 2.22 -2.84 -14.37
C SER A 385 1.55 -1.47 -14.25
N SER A 386 1.03 -1.15 -13.06
CA SER A 386 0.28 0.09 -12.80
C SER A 386 1.16 1.35 -12.73
N VAL A 387 0.68 2.42 -13.37
CA VAL A 387 1.29 3.76 -13.31
C VAL A 387 1.20 4.35 -11.91
N SER A 388 0.08 4.16 -11.19
CA SER A 388 -0.09 4.74 -9.84
C SER A 388 0.95 4.21 -8.86
N THR A 389 1.20 2.90 -8.87
CA THR A 389 2.22 2.23 -8.05
C THR A 389 3.63 2.71 -8.40
N LYS A 390 3.95 2.87 -9.70
CA LYS A 390 5.25 3.42 -10.13
C LYS A 390 5.46 4.85 -9.67
N VAL A 391 4.44 5.70 -9.80
CA VAL A 391 4.51 7.10 -9.37
C VAL A 391 4.74 7.18 -7.87
N ALA A 392 3.98 6.41 -7.08
CA ALA A 392 4.19 6.35 -5.63
C ALA A 392 5.61 5.89 -5.26
N ALA A 393 6.16 4.90 -5.96
CA ALA A 393 7.54 4.46 -5.73
C ALA A 393 8.59 5.55 -6.06
N LEU A 394 8.37 6.31 -7.14
CA LEU A 394 9.24 7.46 -7.48
C LEU A 394 9.13 8.58 -6.46
N ASP A 395 7.92 8.89 -5.99
CA ASP A 395 7.69 9.90 -4.94
C ASP A 395 8.43 9.52 -3.65
N TRP A 396 8.43 8.24 -3.28
CA TRP A 396 9.21 7.70 -2.17
C TRP A 396 10.71 7.87 -2.37
N ILE A 397 11.26 7.47 -3.53
CA ILE A 397 12.70 7.62 -3.82
C ILE A 397 13.10 9.10 -3.75
N LEU A 398 12.30 10.00 -4.31
CA LEU A 398 12.53 11.44 -4.25
C LEU A 398 12.47 11.96 -2.81
N HIS A 399 11.49 11.49 -2.02
CA HIS A 399 11.36 11.88 -0.62
C HIS A 399 12.57 11.44 0.21
N LEU A 400 13.02 10.20 0.04
CA LEU A 400 14.22 9.67 0.70
C LEU A 400 15.47 10.45 0.32
N TYR A 401 15.63 10.77 -0.97
CA TYR A 401 16.77 11.58 -1.44
C TYR A 401 16.77 12.99 -0.81
N ASN A 402 15.60 13.63 -0.72
CA ASN A 402 15.49 14.97 -0.16
C ASN A 402 15.66 15.03 1.36
N LYS A 403 15.29 13.96 2.08
CA LYS A 403 15.30 13.92 3.55
C LYS A 403 16.52 13.23 4.15
N LEU A 404 17.06 12.21 3.48
CA LEU A 404 18.19 11.42 3.95
C LEU A 404 19.30 11.33 2.88
N PRO A 405 19.80 12.46 2.34
CA PRO A 405 20.72 12.45 1.19
C PRO A 405 21.99 11.66 1.47
N ALA A 406 22.59 11.80 2.66
CA ALA A 406 23.84 11.11 3.01
C ALA A 406 23.69 9.58 3.10
N GLN A 407 22.56 9.11 3.65
CA GLN A 407 22.30 7.67 3.81
C GLN A 407 21.94 7.03 2.46
N VAL A 408 21.17 7.74 1.63
CA VAL A 408 20.77 7.31 0.27
C VAL A 408 21.98 7.31 -0.69
N LEU A 409 22.91 8.27 -0.58
CA LEU A 409 24.14 8.30 -1.38
C LEU A 409 25.15 7.21 -0.93
N GLY A 410 25.15 6.86 0.35
CA GLY A 410 25.98 5.78 0.90
C GLY A 410 25.51 4.38 0.50
N LEU A 411 24.20 4.20 0.28
CA LEU A 411 23.68 3.04 -0.41
C LEU A 411 24.23 3.05 -1.83
N ARG A 412 24.94 1.99 -2.23
CA ARG A 412 25.35 1.80 -3.62
C ARG A 412 24.12 1.48 -4.48
N ILE A 413 23.16 2.40 -4.59
CA ILE A 413 21.89 2.30 -5.31
C ILE A 413 22.14 1.78 -6.74
N TYR A 414 23.27 2.14 -7.34
CA TYR A 414 23.76 1.59 -8.61
C TYR A 414 23.81 0.04 -8.70
N ARG A 415 23.88 -0.69 -7.58
CA ARG A 415 23.82 -2.17 -7.52
C ARG A 415 22.40 -2.74 -7.61
N TYR A 416 21.41 -2.10 -6.98
CA TYR A 416 20.02 -2.57 -6.93
C TYR A 416 19.28 -2.34 -8.26
N PHE A 417 19.69 -1.31 -9.00
CA PHE A 417 19.09 -0.95 -10.29
C PHE A 417 19.78 -1.63 -11.49
N ARG A 418 20.57 -2.70 -11.27
CA ARG A 418 21.11 -3.55 -12.35
C ARG A 418 19.96 -4.33 -13.02
N GLY A 419 19.33 -3.69 -14.00
CA GLY A 419 18.18 -4.21 -14.75
C GLY A 419 17.18 -3.12 -15.14
N VAL A 420 17.13 -2.03 -14.37
CA VAL A 420 16.45 -0.78 -14.74
C VAL A 420 17.41 0.00 -15.63
N LYS A 421 17.14 0.12 -16.93
CA LYS A 421 18.09 0.73 -17.89
C LYS A 421 18.39 2.23 -17.61
N TYR A 422 17.69 2.90 -16.69
CA TYR A 422 17.84 4.34 -16.44
C TYR A 422 17.49 4.74 -14.99
N PHE A 423 18.49 5.14 -14.21
CA PHE A 423 18.39 6.06 -13.06
C PHE A 423 19.78 6.68 -12.86
N VAL A 424 19.92 8.01 -13.04
CA VAL A 424 21.19 8.74 -12.88
C VAL A 424 21.06 9.69 -11.70
N ILE A 425 21.79 9.39 -10.62
CA ILE A 425 22.14 10.35 -9.57
C ILE A 425 23.58 10.76 -9.85
N CYS A 426 23.81 12.01 -10.24
CA CYS A 426 25.14 12.56 -10.54
C CYS A 426 25.93 12.81 -9.24
N GLU A 427 27.15 12.29 -9.16
CA GLU A 427 28.20 12.77 -8.26
C GLU A 427 28.89 14.04 -8.86
N GLU A 428 29.41 14.87 -7.96
CA GLU A 428 29.92 16.27 -8.00
C GLU A 428 30.84 16.75 -9.16
N PRO A 429 31.16 18.08 -9.27
CA PRO A 429 30.62 19.24 -8.54
C PRO A 429 29.91 20.24 -9.49
N ARG A 430 28.59 20.42 -9.34
CA ARG A 430 27.80 21.61 -9.74
C ARG A 430 26.33 21.44 -9.26
N PRO A 431 25.53 22.53 -9.17
CA PRO A 431 24.63 22.84 -8.03
C PRO A 431 23.47 21.86 -7.77
N PRO A 432 22.84 21.89 -6.57
CA PRO A 432 22.13 20.76 -5.94
C PRO A 432 20.84 20.23 -6.59
N ASN A 433 20.39 20.71 -7.75
CA ASN A 433 18.99 20.60 -8.17
C ASN A 433 18.74 20.07 -9.60
N ALA A 434 19.48 19.06 -10.06
CA ALA A 434 19.24 18.46 -11.38
C ALA A 434 19.02 16.93 -11.31
N ILE A 435 17.83 16.48 -11.76
CA ILE A 435 17.51 15.06 -11.96
C ILE A 435 17.15 14.84 -13.44
N LEU A 436 17.75 13.83 -14.08
CA LEU A 436 17.54 13.47 -15.48
C LEU A 436 17.08 12.00 -15.55
N ILE A 437 15.84 11.74 -15.97
CA ILE A 437 15.26 10.39 -16.06
C ILE A 437 14.82 10.13 -17.52
N ALA A 438 15.22 8.98 -18.09
CA ALA A 438 14.87 8.53 -19.45
C ALA A 438 14.29 7.09 -19.47
N ARG A 439 13.71 6.71 -20.62
CA ARG A 439 12.46 5.95 -20.86
C ARG A 439 12.45 4.40 -20.71
N TRP A 440 11.25 3.84 -20.47
CA TRP A 440 10.83 2.42 -20.55
C TRP A 440 9.74 2.22 -21.65
N ASP A 441 9.59 1.00 -22.21
CA ASP A 441 8.79 0.67 -23.41
C ASP A 441 7.32 0.23 -23.14
N GLU A 442 6.48 0.36 -24.19
CA GLU A 442 5.07 -0.11 -24.42
C GLU A 442 3.87 0.73 -23.88
N PRO A 443 2.72 0.74 -24.59
CA PRO A 443 1.83 1.91 -24.71
C PRO A 443 0.60 1.85 -23.79
N LEU A 444 0.06 3.00 -23.38
CA LEU A 444 -1.37 3.26 -23.14
C LEU A 444 -1.60 4.76 -22.84
N LEU A 445 -2.62 5.36 -23.47
CA LEU A 445 -2.98 6.77 -23.35
C LEU A 445 -3.84 7.01 -22.10
N HIS A 446 -3.47 7.95 -21.21
CA HIS A 446 -4.37 8.85 -20.49
C HIS A 446 -3.59 10.02 -19.85
N SER A 447 -4.20 11.19 -19.73
CA SER A 447 -3.64 12.41 -19.13
C SER A 447 -4.15 12.59 -17.70
N TYR A 448 -3.27 12.82 -16.73
CA TYR A 448 -3.64 13.09 -15.34
C TYR A 448 -3.01 14.41 -14.86
N ALA A 449 -3.81 15.24 -14.19
CA ALA A 449 -3.35 16.44 -13.51
C ALA A 449 -3.26 16.14 -11.99
N LEU A 450 -2.08 16.38 -11.39
CA LEU A 450 -1.85 16.24 -9.95
C LEU A 450 -1.81 17.62 -9.25
N PRO A 451 -2.06 17.71 -7.93
CA PRO A 451 -2.27 19.00 -7.24
C PRO A 451 -1.01 19.80 -6.88
N TYR A 452 0.19 19.40 -7.31
CA TYR A 452 1.42 20.17 -7.05
C TYR A 452 2.20 20.36 -8.35
N ASN A 453 2.03 21.51 -9.02
CA ASN A 453 2.87 22.12 -10.08
C ASN A 453 3.65 21.22 -11.07
N ILE A 454 3.20 19.98 -11.30
CA ILE A 454 3.76 19.01 -12.24
C ILE A 454 2.65 18.69 -13.24
N LYS A 455 2.79 19.21 -14.47
CA LYS A 455 1.93 18.82 -15.59
C LYS A 455 2.59 17.65 -16.31
N LEU A 456 2.07 16.44 -16.10
CA LEU A 456 2.42 15.27 -16.91
C LEU A 456 1.65 15.36 -18.23
N LYS A 457 2.37 15.50 -19.35
CA LYS A 457 1.77 15.45 -20.69
C LYS A 457 2.35 14.26 -21.43
N THR A 458 1.49 13.28 -21.72
CA THR A 458 1.86 12.09 -22.49
C THR A 458 1.67 12.35 -23.98
N SER A 459 2.74 12.15 -24.76
CA SER A 459 2.72 12.16 -26.23
C SER A 459 3.50 10.94 -26.71
N GLY A 460 2.78 9.89 -27.09
CA GLY A 460 3.39 8.59 -27.38
C GLY A 460 4.15 8.01 -26.18
N ASN A 461 5.11 7.11 -26.40
CA ASN A 461 5.76 6.32 -25.34
C ASN A 461 6.54 7.17 -24.29
N LEU A 462 6.52 8.51 -24.34
CA LEU A 462 7.42 9.43 -23.63
C LEU A 462 6.70 9.97 -22.38
N LEU A 463 7.23 9.65 -21.20
CA LEU A 463 6.88 10.36 -19.97
C LEU A 463 7.74 11.64 -19.92
N VAL A 464 7.12 12.80 -20.07
CA VAL A 464 7.80 14.11 -19.92
C VAL A 464 7.48 14.62 -18.51
N VAL A 465 8.51 14.68 -17.66
CA VAL A 465 8.43 15.34 -16.34
C VAL A 465 8.89 16.79 -16.54
N CYS A 466 7.94 17.73 -16.53
CA CYS A 466 8.26 19.16 -16.48
C CYS A 466 8.58 19.57 -15.04
N LEU A 467 9.85 19.77 -14.72
CA LEU A 467 10.28 20.48 -13.50
C LEU A 467 10.27 21.98 -13.78
N LYS A 468 9.52 22.75 -12.98
CA LYS A 468 9.55 24.22 -12.99
C LYS A 468 10.86 24.66 -12.31
N LEU A 469 11.92 24.88 -13.08
CA LEU A 469 13.18 25.42 -12.58
C LEU A 469 13.06 26.95 -12.48
N SER A 470 12.92 27.45 -11.26
CA SER A 470 13.14 28.87 -10.94
C SER A 470 14.60 29.02 -10.51
N ALA A 471 15.53 29.32 -11.44
CA ALA A 471 16.93 29.51 -11.07
C ALA A 471 17.64 30.53 -11.97
N LYS A 472 18.30 31.52 -11.34
CA LYS A 472 19.34 32.37 -11.94
C LYS A 472 20.47 31.48 -12.46
N LEU A 473 20.70 31.47 -13.77
CA LEU A 473 21.70 30.64 -14.43
C LEU A 473 22.63 31.57 -15.21
N ILE A 474 23.79 31.87 -14.64
CA ILE A 474 24.86 32.67 -15.29
C ILE A 474 25.88 31.67 -15.85
N GLY A 475 25.94 31.49 -17.19
CA GLY A 475 27.03 30.77 -17.88
C GLY A 475 26.67 29.83 -19.04
N ARG A 476 27.66 29.56 -19.92
CA ARG A 476 27.57 28.72 -21.14
C ARG A 476 27.28 27.24 -20.86
N THR A 477 26.32 26.65 -21.57
CA THR A 477 26.00 25.20 -21.52
C THR A 477 26.04 24.54 -22.91
N SER A 478 26.98 23.61 -23.13
CA SER A 478 27.10 22.85 -24.39
C SER A 478 26.72 21.38 -24.17
N ILE A 479 25.76 20.86 -24.94
CA ILE A 479 25.30 19.46 -24.85
C ILE A 479 25.92 18.65 -26.00
N HIS A 480 26.79 17.71 -25.68
CA HIS A 480 27.41 16.77 -26.62
C HIS A 480 27.07 15.31 -26.25
N SER A 481 26.34 14.54 -27.09
CA SER A 481 26.28 13.08 -26.91
C SER A 481 25.90 12.27 -28.18
N CYS A 482 26.15 10.96 -28.13
CA CYS A 482 26.38 10.01 -29.23
C CYS A 482 25.13 9.45 -29.96
N ALA A 483 25.37 8.97 -31.21
CA ALA A 483 24.66 8.03 -32.10
C ALA A 483 23.11 8.11 -32.30
N CYS A 484 22.35 8.51 -31.30
CA CYS A 484 20.90 8.70 -31.29
C CYS A 484 20.60 10.22 -31.32
N GLY A 485 19.39 10.69 -31.64
CA GLY A 485 19.10 12.14 -31.69
C GLY A 485 19.28 12.89 -30.35
N VAL A 486 19.40 14.22 -30.40
CA VAL A 486 19.35 15.14 -29.26
C VAL A 486 17.95 15.74 -29.18
N TYR A 487 17.30 15.65 -28.03
CA TYR A 487 16.03 16.34 -27.75
C TYR A 487 16.24 17.24 -26.52
N VAL A 488 16.04 18.55 -26.69
CA VAL A 488 16.17 19.56 -25.63
C VAL A 488 14.80 20.22 -25.46
N VAL A 489 14.22 20.16 -24.27
CA VAL A 489 12.99 20.90 -23.93
C VAL A 489 13.30 21.78 -22.73
N TRP A 490 13.07 23.08 -22.85
CA TRP A 490 13.32 24.03 -21.77
C TRP A 490 12.14 24.95 -21.53
N CYS A 491 11.77 25.13 -20.26
CA CYS A 491 10.70 26.01 -19.85
C CYS A 491 11.01 26.69 -18.52
N GLY A 492 11.08 28.03 -18.48
CA GLY A 492 11.49 28.77 -17.28
C GLY A 492 11.67 30.27 -17.46
N VAL A 493 11.99 30.97 -16.37
CA VAL A 493 12.39 32.39 -16.34
C VAL A 493 13.88 32.45 -16.04
N THR A 494 14.64 33.22 -16.81
CA THR A 494 16.07 33.45 -16.58
C THR A 494 16.47 34.91 -16.64
N ASP A 495 17.47 35.25 -15.83
CA ASP A 495 18.13 36.55 -15.71
C ASP A 495 19.62 36.32 -16.03
N GLY A 496 20.13 37.00 -17.07
CA GLY A 496 21.48 36.90 -17.66
C GLY A 496 21.55 36.28 -19.07
N ASP A 497 22.76 36.14 -19.62
CA ASP A 497 23.07 35.69 -21.00
C ASP A 497 23.56 34.22 -21.09
N PRO A 498 22.71 33.19 -20.86
CA PRO A 498 23.18 31.81 -20.93
C PRO A 498 23.28 31.33 -22.38
N ASP A 499 24.50 31.30 -22.93
CA ASP A 499 24.73 30.69 -24.26
C ASP A 499 24.48 29.18 -24.23
N ARG A 500 23.74 28.67 -25.22
CA ARG A 500 23.34 27.27 -25.29
C ARG A 500 23.51 26.67 -26.67
N GLN A 501 24.22 25.55 -26.72
CA GLN A 501 24.55 24.88 -27.98
C GLN A 501 24.18 23.39 -27.97
N ALA A 502 23.47 22.95 -29.02
CA ALA A 502 23.13 21.56 -29.29
C ALA A 502 23.84 21.06 -30.58
N VAL A 503 24.86 20.21 -30.45
CA VAL A 503 25.89 20.06 -31.51
C VAL A 503 26.01 18.65 -32.15
N ARG A 504 25.58 17.52 -31.54
CA ARG A 504 25.84 16.15 -32.08
C ARG A 504 24.75 15.08 -31.78
N GLY A 505 24.39 14.16 -32.71
CA GLY A 505 23.48 12.98 -32.49
C GLY A 505 23.06 12.19 -33.77
N ARG A 506 21.78 11.73 -33.98
CA ARG A 506 21.08 11.41 -35.30
C ARG A 506 19.99 12.40 -35.85
N GLY A 507 19.28 13.16 -35.00
CA GLY A 507 18.59 14.45 -35.30
C GLY A 507 18.67 15.40 -34.09
N VAL A 508 18.53 16.72 -34.22
CA VAL A 508 18.41 17.69 -33.10
C VAL A 508 16.98 18.21 -33.06
N TYR A 509 16.35 18.16 -31.90
CA TYR A 509 15.01 18.67 -31.62
C TYR A 509 15.09 19.59 -30.41
N VAL A 510 14.77 20.86 -30.57
CA VAL A 510 14.83 21.86 -29.50
C VAL A 510 13.44 22.45 -29.32
N VAL A 511 12.92 22.46 -28.10
CA VAL A 511 11.69 23.17 -27.73
C VAL A 511 12.03 24.10 -26.57
N TRP A 512 11.69 25.38 -26.71
CA TRP A 512 11.91 26.39 -25.68
C TRP A 512 10.62 27.15 -25.42
N CYS A 513 10.31 27.41 -24.15
CA CYS A 513 9.16 28.20 -23.74
C CYS A 513 9.51 29.00 -22.47
N GLY A 514 9.83 30.30 -22.54
CA GLY A 514 10.27 30.99 -21.32
C GLY A 514 10.35 32.51 -21.40
N VAL A 515 10.63 33.14 -20.26
CA VAL A 515 10.94 34.58 -20.15
C VAL A 515 12.45 34.70 -19.91
N THR A 516 13.13 35.58 -20.62
CA THR A 516 14.57 35.80 -20.47
C THR A 516 14.87 37.29 -20.40
N ASP A 517 15.70 37.70 -19.47
CA ASP A 517 16.24 39.06 -19.33
C ASP A 517 17.74 38.96 -19.64
N GLY A 518 18.18 39.48 -20.80
CA GLY A 518 19.53 39.36 -21.39
C GLY A 518 19.58 38.90 -22.87
N ASP A 519 20.81 38.77 -23.39
CA ASP A 519 21.19 38.51 -24.80
C ASP A 519 21.73 37.08 -25.02
N PRO A 520 20.91 36.01 -24.95
CA PRO A 520 21.41 34.65 -24.99
C PRO A 520 21.73 34.13 -26.40
N ASP A 521 22.98 33.71 -26.66
CA ASP A 521 23.36 33.00 -27.89
C ASP A 521 22.81 31.57 -27.91
N ARG A 522 21.99 31.21 -28.91
CA ARG A 522 21.39 29.86 -29.01
C ARG A 522 21.64 29.21 -30.36
N GLN A 523 22.36 28.09 -30.35
CA GLN A 523 22.73 27.38 -31.60
C GLN A 523 22.30 25.91 -31.63
N ALA A 524 21.71 25.49 -32.75
CA ALA A 524 21.38 24.09 -33.06
C ALA A 524 22.01 23.66 -34.39
N VAL A 525 23.05 22.82 -34.36
CA VAL A 525 23.91 22.54 -35.53
C VAL A 525 23.99 21.04 -35.86
N ARG A 526 23.94 20.60 -37.15
CA ARG A 526 24.10 19.16 -37.51
C ARG A 526 24.21 18.65 -38.96
N GLU A 527 24.39 17.32 -39.09
CA GLU A 527 24.31 16.52 -40.35
C GLU A 527 22.86 16.08 -40.76
N ARG A 528 22.13 15.35 -39.88
CA ARG A 528 20.90 14.57 -40.23
C ARG A 528 19.51 15.05 -39.76
N GLY A 529 19.36 16.07 -38.92
CA GLY A 529 18.05 16.59 -38.45
C GLY A 529 18.22 17.88 -37.65
N VAL A 530 17.51 18.98 -37.93
CA VAL A 530 17.35 20.09 -36.97
C VAL A 530 15.89 20.54 -36.98
N TYR A 531 15.24 20.42 -35.83
CA TYR A 531 13.86 20.82 -35.54
C TYR A 531 13.89 21.74 -34.32
N VAL A 532 13.44 22.98 -34.46
CA VAL A 532 13.50 23.97 -33.38
C VAL A 532 12.12 24.60 -33.22
N VAL A 533 11.62 24.66 -31.99
CA VAL A 533 10.42 25.40 -31.61
C VAL A 533 10.81 26.32 -30.47
N TRP A 534 10.82 27.63 -30.68
CA TRP A 534 11.01 28.59 -29.61
C TRP A 534 9.74 29.41 -29.41
N CYS A 535 9.31 29.50 -28.17
CA CYS A 535 8.24 30.35 -27.68
C CYS A 535 8.80 31.15 -26.50
N GLY A 536 8.52 32.44 -26.36
CA GLY A 536 8.96 33.16 -25.15
C GLY A 536 8.92 34.67 -25.22
N VAL A 537 9.17 35.30 -24.06
CA VAL A 537 9.42 36.74 -23.94
C VAL A 537 10.92 36.93 -23.69
N THR A 538 11.57 37.86 -24.37
CA THR A 538 12.99 38.17 -24.15
C THR A 538 13.18 39.68 -24.09
N ASP A 539 13.88 40.17 -23.10
CA ASP A 539 14.32 41.55 -22.97
C ASP A 539 15.82 41.56 -23.35
N GLY A 540 16.17 42.12 -24.52
CA GLY A 540 17.49 42.04 -25.15
C GLY A 540 17.50 41.61 -26.64
N ASP A 541 18.70 41.44 -27.19
CA ASP A 541 19.05 41.13 -28.59
C ASP A 541 19.49 39.65 -28.75
N PRO A 542 18.57 38.67 -28.69
CA PRO A 542 18.96 37.27 -28.68
C PRO A 542 19.43 36.76 -30.04
N ASP A 543 20.67 36.30 -30.07
CA ASP A 543 21.31 35.69 -31.23
C ASP A 543 20.92 34.22 -31.37
N ARG A 544 20.21 33.85 -32.46
CA ARG A 544 19.67 32.50 -32.58
C ARG A 544 19.84 31.84 -33.94
N GLN A 545 20.53 30.70 -33.95
CA GLN A 545 20.94 30.03 -35.18
C GLN A 545 20.57 28.53 -35.24
N ALA A 546 20.06 28.11 -36.41
CA ALA A 546 19.80 26.70 -36.73
C ALA A 546 20.52 26.33 -38.04
N VAL A 547 21.53 25.44 -37.97
CA VAL A 547 22.45 25.18 -39.10
C VAL A 547 22.52 23.69 -39.49
N ARG A 548 22.52 23.34 -40.79
CA ARG A 548 22.57 21.92 -41.21
C ARG A 548 23.14 21.57 -42.61
N GLU A 549 23.04 20.30 -43.04
CA GLU A 549 23.30 19.82 -44.42
C GLU A 549 22.03 19.35 -45.19
N ARG A 550 21.08 18.67 -44.53
CA ARG A 550 19.99 17.94 -45.21
C ARG A 550 18.56 18.47 -44.93
N GLY A 551 18.30 19.23 -43.86
CA GLY A 551 16.97 19.83 -43.63
C GLY A 551 16.72 20.54 -42.28
N VAL A 552 16.20 21.75 -42.30
CA VAL A 552 16.00 22.59 -41.11
C VAL A 552 14.51 22.91 -40.97
N TYR A 553 13.93 22.67 -39.80
CA TYR A 553 12.54 22.98 -39.48
C TYR A 553 12.51 23.86 -38.23
N VAL A 554 12.01 25.08 -38.35
CA VAL A 554 12.10 26.09 -37.27
C VAL A 554 10.74 26.76 -37.11
N VAL A 555 10.28 26.86 -35.86
CA VAL A 555 9.12 27.66 -35.46
C VAL A 555 9.58 28.61 -34.37
N TRP A 556 9.53 29.90 -34.62
CA TRP A 556 9.78 30.93 -33.62
C TRP A 556 8.47 31.67 -33.34
N CYS A 557 8.11 31.75 -32.08
CA CYS A 557 6.99 32.49 -31.52
C CYS A 557 7.54 33.32 -30.35
N GLY A 558 7.17 34.58 -30.18
CA GLY A 558 7.58 35.32 -28.98
C GLY A 558 7.49 36.83 -29.04
N VAL A 559 7.69 37.46 -27.91
CA VAL A 559 7.83 38.92 -27.75
C VAL A 559 9.29 39.21 -27.43
N THR A 560 9.91 40.14 -28.13
CA THR A 560 11.30 40.56 -27.87
C THR A 560 11.38 42.08 -27.78
N ASP A 561 12.07 42.59 -26.77
CA ASP A 561 12.40 44.02 -26.66
C ASP A 561 13.87 44.16 -27.11
N GLY A 562 14.12 44.60 -28.35
CA GLY A 562 15.44 44.56 -29.02
C GLY A 562 15.43 44.07 -30.48
N ASP A 563 16.62 43.92 -31.04
CA ASP A 563 16.97 43.56 -32.43
C ASP A 563 17.39 42.07 -32.54
N PRO A 564 16.46 41.10 -32.50
CA PRO A 564 16.83 39.68 -32.45
C PRO A 564 17.33 39.15 -33.80
N ASP A 565 18.59 38.70 -33.80
CA ASP A 565 19.24 38.05 -34.93
C ASP A 565 18.87 36.56 -35.05
N ARG A 566 18.33 36.18 -36.20
CA ARG A 566 17.54 34.95 -36.32
C ARG A 566 17.83 34.23 -37.64
N GLN A 567 18.74 33.26 -37.60
CA GLN A 567 19.28 32.61 -38.81
C GLN A 567 18.96 31.11 -38.91
N ALA A 568 18.49 30.68 -40.09
CA ALA A 568 18.32 29.27 -40.47
C ALA A 568 19.13 28.96 -41.73
N VAL A 569 20.29 28.30 -41.58
CA VAL A 569 21.34 28.26 -42.62
C VAL A 569 21.71 26.83 -43.01
N ARG A 570 21.90 26.59 -44.32
CA ARG A 570 22.31 25.33 -44.97
C ARG A 570 21.37 24.15 -44.70
N GLY A 571 20.64 23.69 -45.71
CA GLY A 571 19.88 22.43 -45.65
C GLY A 571 19.17 22.15 -46.96
N ARG A 572 19.08 20.88 -47.41
CA ARG A 572 18.34 20.57 -48.65
C ARG A 572 16.91 21.14 -48.66
N VAL A 573 16.23 21.18 -47.52
CA VAL A 573 14.94 21.89 -47.37
C VAL A 573 14.93 22.67 -46.07
N VAL A 574 14.52 23.94 -46.12
CA VAL A 574 14.40 24.83 -44.96
C VAL A 574 12.92 25.21 -44.82
N TYR A 575 12.30 24.86 -43.69
CA TYR A 575 10.94 25.25 -43.31
C TYR A 575 11.01 26.12 -42.08
N VAL A 576 10.48 27.34 -42.19
CA VAL A 576 10.60 28.34 -41.14
C VAL A 576 9.27 29.05 -40.93
N VAL A 577 8.81 29.10 -39.70
CA VAL A 577 7.62 29.87 -39.30
C VAL A 577 8.06 30.86 -38.23
N TRP A 578 7.91 32.15 -38.50
CA TRP A 578 8.10 33.20 -37.51
C TRP A 578 6.76 33.84 -37.17
N CYS A 579 6.46 33.89 -35.88
CA CYS A 579 5.35 34.57 -35.27
C CYS A 579 5.93 35.43 -34.13
N GLY A 580 5.52 36.67 -33.93
CA GLY A 580 5.99 37.42 -32.75
C GLY A 580 5.93 38.92 -32.84
N VAL A 581 6.15 39.57 -31.70
CA VAL A 581 6.29 41.02 -31.57
C VAL A 581 7.75 41.33 -31.29
N ALA A 582 8.33 42.34 -31.95
CA ALA A 582 9.67 42.85 -31.62
C ALA A 582 9.64 44.38 -31.57
N ASP A 583 10.31 44.97 -30.59
CA ASP A 583 10.60 46.41 -30.54
C ASP A 583 12.02 46.61 -31.08
N GLY A 584 12.18 47.04 -32.34
CA GLY A 584 13.47 47.07 -33.06
C GLY A 584 13.46 46.58 -34.52
N ASP A 585 14.67 46.43 -35.09
CA ASP A 585 15.04 46.06 -36.47
C ASP A 585 15.54 44.61 -36.57
N PRO A 586 14.70 43.57 -36.41
CA PRO A 586 15.17 42.20 -36.37
C PRO A 586 15.70 41.72 -37.73
N ASP A 587 16.98 41.28 -37.80
CA ASP A 587 17.51 40.55 -38.96
C ASP A 587 17.12 39.08 -38.89
N ARG A 588 16.47 38.63 -39.95
CA ARG A 588 16.01 37.26 -40.04
C ARG A 588 16.28 36.64 -41.40
N GLN A 589 17.16 35.64 -41.40
CA GLN A 589 17.70 35.03 -42.62
C GLN A 589 17.39 33.54 -42.74
N ALA A 590 16.95 33.11 -43.94
CA ALA A 590 16.79 31.71 -44.30
C ALA A 590 17.58 31.40 -45.59
N VAL A 591 18.74 30.73 -45.46
CA VAL A 591 19.76 30.66 -46.53
C VAL A 591 20.17 29.21 -46.88
N ARG A 592 20.31 28.94 -48.20
CA ARG A 592 20.92 27.75 -48.83
C ARG A 592 20.16 26.41 -48.69
N GLY A 593 19.26 26.13 -49.64
CA GLY A 593 18.63 24.81 -49.84
C GLY A 593 18.04 24.53 -51.23
N ARG A 594 17.63 23.27 -51.51
CA ARG A 594 16.82 22.92 -52.70
C ARG A 594 15.43 23.53 -52.62
N GLY A 595 14.89 23.69 -51.41
CA GLY A 595 13.60 24.35 -51.17
C GLY A 595 13.63 25.17 -49.88
N VAL A 596 13.13 26.40 -49.93
CA VAL A 596 12.97 27.30 -48.78
C VAL A 596 11.49 27.66 -48.68
N TYR A 597 10.87 27.36 -47.54
CA TYR A 597 9.46 27.60 -47.24
C TYR A 597 9.38 28.41 -45.96
N VAL A 598 8.86 29.62 -46.06
CA VAL A 598 8.96 30.59 -45.00
C VAL A 598 7.61 31.27 -44.78
N VAL A 599 7.16 31.33 -43.53
CA VAL A 599 5.94 32.05 -43.13
C VAL A 599 6.30 33.06 -42.08
N TRP A 600 6.05 34.33 -42.36
CA TRP A 600 6.28 35.45 -41.45
C TRP A 600 4.95 36.03 -41.02
N CYS A 601 4.76 36.09 -39.70
CA CYS A 601 3.64 36.68 -38.99
C CYS A 601 4.21 37.53 -37.83
N GLY A 602 3.76 38.76 -37.61
CA GLY A 602 4.24 39.53 -36.45
C GLY A 602 4.05 41.03 -36.52
N VAL A 603 4.31 41.70 -35.41
CA VAL A 603 4.30 43.17 -35.28
C VAL A 603 5.73 43.63 -34.94
N THR A 604 6.27 44.63 -35.63
CA THR A 604 7.62 45.14 -35.36
C THR A 604 7.64 46.67 -35.38
N ASP A 605 8.20 47.30 -34.35
CA ASP A 605 8.45 48.75 -34.36
C ASP A 605 9.87 48.98 -34.92
N GLY A 606 10.00 49.21 -36.24
CA GLY A 606 11.29 49.26 -36.96
C GLY A 606 11.25 48.83 -38.44
N ASP A 607 12.44 48.80 -39.06
CA ASP A 607 12.80 48.42 -40.45
C ASP A 607 13.43 47.00 -40.50
N PRO A 608 12.66 45.91 -40.33
CA PRO A 608 13.24 44.58 -40.25
C PRO A 608 13.83 44.12 -41.59
N ASP A 609 15.09 43.65 -41.59
CA ASP A 609 15.68 42.94 -42.74
C ASP A 609 15.26 41.47 -42.74
N ARG A 610 14.67 41.04 -43.85
CA ARG A 610 14.15 39.68 -43.98
C ARG A 610 14.52 39.07 -45.33
N GLN A 611 15.47 38.13 -45.27
CA GLN A 611 16.08 37.52 -46.46
C GLN A 611 15.81 36.01 -46.59
N ALA A 612 15.43 35.58 -47.80
CA ALA A 612 15.30 34.18 -48.18
C ALA A 612 15.99 33.88 -49.53
N VAL A 613 17.05 33.07 -49.52
CA VAL A 613 17.93 32.86 -50.70
C VAL A 613 18.08 31.36 -51.07
N ARG A 614 18.03 31.02 -52.37
CA ARG A 614 17.99 29.61 -52.85
C ARG A 614 18.78 29.26 -54.13
N GLU A 615 18.88 27.93 -54.36
CA GLU A 615 19.19 27.29 -55.65
C GLU A 615 17.95 26.94 -56.51
N ARG A 616 16.87 26.37 -55.92
CA ARG A 616 15.77 25.72 -56.70
C ARG A 616 14.33 26.18 -56.48
N VAL A 617 13.77 26.23 -55.26
CA VAL A 617 12.38 26.70 -54.94
C VAL A 617 12.31 27.56 -53.67
N VAL A 618 11.59 28.70 -53.69
CA VAL A 618 11.36 29.61 -52.55
C VAL A 618 9.86 29.93 -52.50
N TYR A 619 9.24 29.71 -51.36
CA TYR A 619 7.90 30.14 -51.01
C TYR A 619 7.98 30.98 -49.74
N VAL A 620 7.50 32.23 -49.81
CA VAL A 620 7.46 33.13 -48.65
C VAL A 620 6.06 33.69 -48.52
N VAL A 621 5.49 33.61 -47.31
CA VAL A 621 4.22 34.24 -46.95
C VAL A 621 4.51 35.31 -45.91
N TRP A 622 4.01 36.52 -46.14
CA TRP A 622 4.18 37.66 -45.26
C TRP A 622 2.84 38.09 -44.70
N CYS A 623 2.75 38.21 -43.39
CA CYS A 623 1.62 38.75 -42.66
C CYS A 623 2.21 39.53 -41.48
N GLY A 624 1.69 40.71 -41.17
CA GLY A 624 2.23 41.51 -40.08
C GLY A 624 2.22 43.01 -40.32
N VAL A 625 2.42 43.75 -39.23
CA VAL A 625 2.46 45.22 -39.18
C VAL A 625 3.89 45.62 -38.85
N ALA A 626 4.43 46.61 -39.56
CA ALA A 626 5.72 47.23 -39.24
C ALA A 626 5.57 48.73 -39.35
N ASP A 627 6.15 49.48 -38.42
CA ASP A 627 6.06 50.95 -38.43
C ASP A 627 7.08 51.60 -39.39
N GLY A 628 8.10 50.84 -39.82
CA GLY A 628 9.11 51.23 -40.83
C GLY A 628 8.90 50.68 -42.26
N GLU A 629 9.85 50.94 -43.17
CA GLU A 629 10.01 50.35 -44.50
C GLU A 629 10.90 49.07 -44.44
N PRO A 630 10.32 47.88 -44.23
CA PRO A 630 11.11 46.64 -44.14
C PRO A 630 11.82 46.27 -45.44
N ASP A 631 13.10 45.88 -45.38
CA ASP A 631 13.77 45.23 -46.52
C ASP A 631 13.32 43.77 -46.63
N ARG A 632 12.95 43.38 -47.85
CA ARG A 632 12.27 42.11 -48.13
C ARG A 632 12.85 41.45 -49.37
N GLN A 633 13.82 40.56 -49.18
CA GLN A 633 14.51 39.91 -50.30
C GLN A 633 14.19 38.42 -50.41
N ALA A 634 13.68 37.99 -51.58
CA ALA A 634 13.45 36.59 -51.92
C ALA A 634 14.13 36.23 -53.25
N VAL A 635 15.40 35.83 -53.18
CA VAL A 635 16.27 35.71 -54.37
C VAL A 635 16.47 34.24 -54.78
N ARG A 636 16.39 33.98 -56.09
CA ARG A 636 16.81 32.71 -56.71
C ARG A 636 18.16 32.92 -57.38
N GLU A 637 19.23 32.30 -56.89
CA GLU A 637 20.51 32.31 -57.59
C GLU A 637 20.35 31.64 -58.97
N ARG A 638 20.58 32.39 -60.05
CA ARG A 638 20.77 31.82 -61.38
C ARG A 638 22.21 31.35 -61.48
N VAL A 639 22.41 30.04 -61.61
CA VAL A 639 23.71 29.45 -61.93
C VAL A 639 24.15 29.94 -63.31
N GLY A 640 25.20 30.77 -63.35
CA GLY A 640 26.22 30.88 -64.41
C GLY A 640 25.80 31.29 -65.83
N GLN A 641 26.19 32.51 -66.23
CA GLN A 641 26.51 32.83 -67.64
C GLN A 641 27.62 31.91 -68.15
N PRO A 642 27.57 31.40 -69.41
CA PRO A 642 28.76 30.92 -70.08
C PRO A 642 29.38 32.03 -70.93
N ASP A 643 30.68 32.23 -70.73
CA ASP A 643 31.55 32.98 -71.62
C ASP A 643 31.49 32.45 -73.06
N GLY A 644 31.64 33.36 -74.01
CA GLY A 644 31.44 33.11 -75.42
C GLY A 644 32.44 32.15 -76.05
N ARG A 645 31.94 31.32 -76.97
CA ARG A 645 32.55 30.99 -78.28
C ARG A 645 31.60 30.12 -79.11
N GLY A 646 31.13 30.68 -80.23
CA GLY A 646 30.91 30.04 -81.54
C GLY A 646 30.01 28.79 -81.68
N GLY A 647 28.94 28.94 -82.48
CA GLY A 647 28.61 27.94 -83.51
C GLY A 647 27.24 27.24 -83.45
N ARG A 648 26.29 27.79 -84.22
CA ARG A 648 25.19 27.16 -85.00
C ARG A 648 24.16 26.24 -84.30
N GLY A 649 22.95 26.80 -84.17
CA GLY A 649 21.70 26.29 -84.79
C GLY A 649 21.01 25.05 -84.22
N GLY A 650 19.78 25.21 -83.70
CA GLY A 650 18.82 24.11 -83.52
C GLY A 650 17.86 24.32 -82.35
N ALA A 651 16.55 24.38 -82.65
CA ALA A 651 15.46 24.72 -81.75
C ALA A 651 15.05 23.62 -80.74
N ALA A 652 14.62 23.99 -79.52
CA ALA A 652 13.58 23.28 -78.75
C ALA A 652 13.09 24.05 -77.49
N ARG A 653 11.84 24.54 -77.58
CA ARG A 653 10.75 24.77 -76.58
C ARG A 653 11.00 25.36 -75.17
N PRO A 654 10.15 26.31 -74.70
CA PRO A 654 10.18 26.87 -73.35
C PRO A 654 9.33 26.05 -72.37
N GLY A 655 9.83 25.83 -71.14
CA GLY A 655 9.05 25.19 -70.08
C GLY A 655 9.63 25.45 -68.69
N GLY A 656 8.90 26.21 -67.87
CA GLY A 656 9.11 26.28 -66.42
C GLY A 656 9.42 27.67 -65.85
N ALA A 657 8.52 28.64 -66.07
CA ALA A 657 8.52 29.90 -65.30
C ALA A 657 8.28 29.59 -63.81
N GLY A 658 9.20 30.03 -62.94
CA GLY A 658 9.08 29.88 -61.49
C GLY A 658 8.00 30.82 -60.95
N ARG A 659 6.97 30.28 -60.30
CA ARG A 659 6.01 31.06 -59.51
C ARG A 659 6.69 31.56 -58.23
N ALA A 660 6.85 32.87 -58.09
CA ALA A 660 6.88 33.55 -56.80
C ALA A 660 5.45 34.03 -56.55
N LEU A 661 4.78 33.52 -55.52
CA LEU A 661 3.45 34.00 -55.11
C LEU A 661 3.65 34.94 -53.93
N LEU A 662 3.67 36.25 -54.19
CA LEU A 662 3.55 37.28 -53.17
C LEU A 662 2.05 37.45 -52.88
N LEU A 663 1.57 36.91 -51.76
CA LEU A 663 0.23 37.20 -51.26
C LEU A 663 0.31 38.43 -50.35
N ARG A 664 0.03 39.62 -50.90
CA ARG A 664 -0.48 40.75 -50.12
C ARG A 664 -1.96 40.49 -49.86
N ARG A 665 -2.41 40.65 -48.62
CA ARG A 665 -3.84 40.62 -48.29
C ARG A 665 -4.17 41.92 -47.57
N ASP A 666 -4.70 42.87 -48.32
CA ASP A 666 -5.42 44.01 -47.76
C ASP A 666 -6.71 43.52 -47.10
N ALA A 667 -7.07 44.16 -46.00
CA ALA A 667 -8.23 43.85 -45.19
C ALA A 667 -9.52 44.16 -45.97
N ASP A 668 -10.21 43.13 -46.46
CA ASP A 668 -11.67 42.97 -46.39
C ASP A 668 -12.14 41.72 -47.16
N ALA A 669 -13.27 41.16 -46.70
CA ALA A 669 -14.12 40.12 -47.33
C ALA A 669 -13.91 38.62 -47.00
N ARG A 670 -14.94 38.11 -46.28
CA ARG A 670 -15.63 36.79 -46.25
C ARG A 670 -14.94 35.52 -46.79
N TYR A 671 -14.91 34.51 -45.90
CA TYR A 671 -14.96 33.05 -46.10
C TYR A 671 -14.58 32.46 -47.47
N SER A 672 -13.40 31.82 -47.51
CA SER A 672 -13.21 30.53 -48.19
C SER A 672 -12.06 29.79 -47.52
N ARG A 673 -12.26 28.51 -47.16
CA ARG A 673 -11.28 27.66 -46.47
C ARG A 673 -9.97 27.53 -47.28
N PRO A 674 -8.79 27.65 -46.66
CA PRO A 674 -7.54 27.26 -47.32
C PRO A 674 -7.38 25.73 -47.30
N PRO A 675 -6.64 25.15 -48.26
CA PRO A 675 -6.28 23.73 -48.22
C PRO A 675 -5.26 23.50 -47.09
N LEU A 676 -5.54 22.48 -46.28
CA LEU A 676 -4.67 22.00 -45.21
C LEU A 676 -3.33 21.50 -45.80
N LEU A 677 -2.22 21.96 -45.23
CA LEU A 677 -0.90 21.34 -45.31
C LEU A 677 -0.40 21.06 -43.89
#